data_AF-A0A7V9BL71-F1
#
_entry.id   AF-A0A7V9BL71-F1
#
_cell.length_a   1.000
_cell.length_b   1.000
_cell.length_c   1.000
_cell.angle_alpha   90.00
_cell.angle_beta   90.00
_cell.angle_gamma   90.00
#
_symmetry.space_group_name_H-M   'P 1'
#
loop_
_entity.id
_entity.type
_entity.pdbx_description
1 polymer ?
#
loop_
_entity_poly.entity_id
_entity_poly.type
_entity_poly.pdbx_seq_one_letter_code
_entity_poly.pdbx_strand_id
1 'polypeptide(L)'
;MLKPLALTIAVVVVASAQPARPQPESSTADFPPQDSSLAFTVSRGDAKARAARLLAAAPGEVETIRAHVGARDASGALRTLRIIVDSHPERIPDAVHALGDLIYELRGDNEATRRNQDTLLTIVAAARAKLPALPREAAALAERGFIAIDGELARDFNGWPARLARFVEQYDGTETALLAQVDAIAARQTPQDMLAPLDAFIAANPRTNAAAKALYQKGFQWSTGNLLGTVEPRDADPTSRFLRVLDIVNELQGGSYPASEWTAKAPALITSFFVPDRVAIAPKNVDLLIEKFQEAARAQLAANESVDPNRDGITYLITSKIGNLYERKGERVAGVERTLAALERGSKDPSGVRLIRGFFYLRMERQESDVERLQRIDKARRALDSLSTEGRSANHRRALATLAALEFDERQYAAARTALVRYIASYPDSSWTWVALLRIGQCEESVGNPTGAAEAYRRAAKVHQWMPMARVLGSAYAARALEAADDFQAALQEYRRALAGWDPTYGLTYSVPVRRSATTNDPFVPRADGALVRKDALAPRIEQLSRSLGLPGGTRLERGRALLAAGRFDDAVGELEGMLRRHPDSELSTEARYLMHRARLDGALVAADVHGRNPDDQRALAMLDAIEREPLDFIVTAGRVMRATLLLKAGRRTEAQAVLEKALAAWYDLQPLTRPAGPLEADVAQIRRAVFLPKGEGIYGTTRWNAFNWPSSPLPFLLVNREVRVVLHDGDGLMVHVAERLPQVGKVLFANTEEIDLLESFLARLGGTKRREPQHIMETPNQPVGDSMQILGLWSQFFPGRPGHWGGWELETYPVITDITFADPERTKAAARVTIGYSGATVELEKEDGRWVAKRLTSQWIT
;
A
#
# COMPACT_ATOMS: atom_id res chain seq x y z
N MET A 1 21.00 -25.56 12.25
CA MET A 1 20.62 -24.21 11.79
C MET A 1 19.09 -24.03 11.89
N LEU A 2 18.58 -24.02 13.12
CA LEU A 2 17.16 -24.10 13.53
C LEU A 2 16.49 -22.72 13.76
N LYS A 3 16.95 -21.65 13.10
CA LYS A 3 16.83 -20.28 13.65
C LYS A 3 15.71 -19.33 13.14
N PRO A 4 14.88 -19.61 12.11
CA PRO A 4 13.71 -18.76 11.85
C PRO A 4 12.37 -19.39 12.29
N LEU A 5 12.34 -20.64 12.74
CA LEU A 5 11.08 -21.40 12.90
C LEU A 5 10.30 -21.06 14.19
N ALA A 6 10.93 -20.39 15.15
CA ALA A 6 10.28 -19.84 16.35
C ALA A 6 9.57 -18.49 16.09
N LEU A 7 9.64 -17.95 14.87
CA LEU A 7 9.04 -16.67 14.47
C LEU A 7 7.49 -16.67 14.45
N THR A 8 6.83 -17.71 14.99
CA THR A 8 5.37 -17.91 14.85
C THR A 8 4.68 -18.51 16.10
N ILE A 9 5.39 -19.04 17.10
CA ILE A 9 4.76 -19.92 18.11
C ILE A 9 4.03 -19.18 19.27
N ALA A 10 4.11 -17.85 19.39
CA ALA A 10 3.35 -17.06 20.39
C ALA A 10 2.91 -15.70 19.80
N VAL A 11 1.71 -15.46 19.26
CA VAL A 11 0.36 -16.04 19.42
C VAL A 11 -0.21 -15.94 20.84
N VAL A 12 0.61 -15.95 21.87
CA VAL A 12 0.12 -16.03 23.24
C VAL A 12 0.65 -14.76 23.88
N VAL A 13 -0.10 -13.66 24.00
CA VAL A 13 -1.42 -13.59 24.67
C VAL A 13 -2.31 -12.40 24.27
N VAL A 14 -1.79 -11.24 23.86
CA VAL A 14 -2.63 -10.02 23.73
C VAL A 14 -2.08 -9.09 22.64
N ALA A 15 -2.34 -9.40 21.37
CA ALA A 15 -2.76 -8.33 20.46
C ALA A 15 -4.28 -8.28 20.61
N SER A 16 -4.72 -7.31 21.40
CA SER A 16 -6.08 -7.05 21.87
C SER A 16 -7.04 -6.76 20.72
N ALA A 17 -7.43 -7.79 19.97
CA ALA A 17 -8.60 -7.73 19.11
C ALA A 17 -9.86 -7.82 19.97
N GLN A 18 -10.47 -6.66 20.16
CA GLN A 18 -11.68 -6.36 20.93
C GLN A 18 -12.79 -7.40 20.72
N PRO A 19 -13.64 -7.70 21.72
CA PRO A 19 -14.99 -8.14 21.40
C PRO A 19 -15.58 -7.06 20.48
N ALA A 20 -16.18 -7.47 19.36
CA ALA A 20 -16.91 -6.55 18.50
C ALA A 20 -18.08 -5.98 19.33
N ARG A 21 -17.84 -4.88 20.04
CA ARG A 21 -18.91 -3.93 20.32
C ARG A 21 -19.52 -3.59 18.95
N PRO A 22 -20.84 -3.44 18.83
CA PRO A 22 -21.44 -2.96 17.60
C PRO A 22 -20.70 -1.68 17.23
N GLN A 23 -19.84 -1.79 16.21
CA GLN A 23 -19.20 -0.62 15.67
C GLN A 23 -20.35 0.26 15.17
N PRO A 24 -20.32 1.58 15.41
CA PRO A 24 -21.17 2.46 14.62
C PRO A 24 -20.97 2.06 13.16
N GLU A 25 -22.06 1.97 12.38
CA GLU A 25 -22.00 1.53 10.98
C GLU A 25 -20.76 2.11 10.34
N SER A 26 -19.84 1.22 9.93
CA SER A 26 -18.55 1.64 9.40
C SER A 26 -18.81 2.67 8.31
N SER A 27 -18.09 3.80 8.34
CA SER A 27 -18.15 4.82 7.29
C SER A 27 -17.79 4.27 5.90
N THR A 28 -17.43 2.98 5.79
CA THR A 28 -17.12 2.30 4.54
C THR A 28 -17.92 1.01 4.33
N ALA A 29 -18.99 0.76 5.09
CA ALA A 29 -19.78 -0.47 5.01
C ALA A 29 -20.37 -0.72 3.60
N ASP A 30 -20.70 0.36 2.89
CA ASP A 30 -21.30 0.30 1.56
C ASP A 30 -20.26 0.20 0.42
N PHE A 31 -18.96 0.27 0.72
CA PHE A 31 -17.92 0.26 -0.32
C PHE A 31 -17.83 -1.11 -0.99
N PRO A 32 -17.76 -1.17 -2.34
CA PRO A 32 -17.55 -2.41 -3.06
C PRO A 32 -16.10 -2.91 -2.87
N PRO A 33 -15.83 -4.22 -2.99
CA PRO A 33 -14.47 -4.77 -2.84
C PRO A 33 -13.42 -4.14 -3.77
N GLN A 34 -13.84 -3.69 -4.95
CA GLN A 34 -13.01 -2.99 -5.93
C GLN A 34 -12.38 -1.70 -5.35
N ASP A 35 -13.06 -1.04 -4.42
CA ASP A 35 -12.65 0.21 -3.77
C ASP A 35 -12.11 0.00 -2.34
N SER A 36 -11.67 -1.22 -2.00
CA SER A 36 -11.18 -1.57 -0.65
C SER A 36 -9.98 -0.75 -0.18
N SER A 37 -9.05 -0.38 -1.06
CA SER A 37 -7.93 0.51 -0.73
C SER A 37 -8.39 1.93 -0.36
N LEU A 38 -9.45 2.41 -1.03
CA LEU A 38 -10.05 3.69 -0.74
C LEU A 38 -10.81 3.65 0.60
N ALA A 39 -11.59 2.60 0.83
CA ALA A 39 -12.23 2.35 2.12
C ALA A 39 -11.20 2.39 3.26
N PHE A 40 -10.08 1.67 3.12
CA PHE A 40 -9.00 1.70 4.11
C PHE A 40 -8.46 3.12 4.38
N THR A 41 -8.28 3.92 3.33
CA THR A 41 -7.78 5.30 3.45
C THR A 41 -8.77 6.20 4.18
N VAL A 42 -10.06 6.11 3.83
CA VAL A 42 -11.15 6.86 4.50
C VAL A 42 -11.24 6.47 5.98
N SER A 43 -11.29 5.18 6.29
CA SER A 43 -11.36 4.70 7.68
C SER A 43 -10.18 5.18 8.51
N ARG A 44 -8.97 5.20 7.93
CA ARG A 44 -7.78 5.69 8.63
C ARG A 44 -7.83 7.19 8.90
N GLY A 45 -8.29 7.99 7.94
CA GLY A 45 -8.45 9.43 8.13
C GLY A 45 -9.52 9.76 9.18
N ASP A 46 -10.66 9.07 9.12
CA ASP A 46 -11.74 9.21 10.11
C ASP A 46 -11.27 8.83 11.52
N ALA A 47 -10.47 7.77 11.64
CA ALA A 47 -9.88 7.35 12.91
C ALA A 47 -8.97 8.44 13.51
N LYS A 48 -8.09 9.04 12.69
CA LYS A 48 -7.23 10.15 13.12
C LYS A 48 -8.04 11.40 13.50
N ALA A 49 -9.03 11.78 12.70
CA ALA A 49 -9.90 12.93 13.01
C ALA A 49 -10.70 12.70 14.30
N ARG A 50 -11.13 11.46 14.56
CA ARG A 50 -11.77 11.07 15.83
C ARG A 50 -10.78 11.16 16.99
N ALA A 51 -9.56 10.65 16.83
CA ALA A 51 -8.52 10.69 17.86
C ALA A 51 -8.19 12.13 18.26
N ALA A 52 -8.00 13.03 17.29
CA ALA A 52 -7.74 14.44 17.55
C ALA A 52 -8.87 15.13 18.33
N ARG A 53 -10.14 14.85 17.97
CA ARG A 53 -11.31 15.38 18.70
C ARG A 53 -11.38 14.86 20.13
N LEU A 54 -11.13 13.56 20.34
CA LEU A 54 -11.16 12.96 21.67
C LEU A 54 -10.01 13.46 22.55
N LEU A 55 -8.83 13.71 21.98
CA LEU A 55 -7.71 14.32 22.70
C LEU A 55 -8.07 15.73 23.20
N ALA A 56 -8.81 16.51 22.40
CA ALA A 56 -9.25 17.84 22.82
C ALA A 56 -10.38 17.81 23.87
N ALA A 57 -11.32 16.87 23.76
CA ALA A 57 -12.51 16.83 24.61
C ALA A 57 -12.34 16.01 25.90
N ALA A 58 -11.55 14.93 25.85
CA ALA A 58 -11.41 13.94 26.91
C ALA A 58 -10.00 13.31 26.95
N PRO A 59 -8.94 14.12 27.20
CA PRO A 59 -7.55 13.66 27.14
C PRO A 59 -7.13 12.62 28.19
N GLY A 60 -7.95 12.39 29.22
CA GLY A 60 -7.70 11.40 30.28
C GLY A 60 -8.54 10.12 30.17
N GLU A 61 -9.23 9.89 29.07
CA GLU A 61 -10.10 8.72 28.87
C GLU A 61 -9.40 7.59 28.11
N VAL A 62 -9.69 6.34 28.49
CA VAL A 62 -9.14 5.14 27.81
C VAL A 62 -9.59 5.07 26.34
N GLU A 63 -10.79 5.57 26.04
CA GLU A 63 -11.29 5.62 24.66
C GLU A 63 -10.45 6.54 23.75
N THR A 64 -9.82 7.56 24.33
CA THR A 64 -8.88 8.43 23.60
C THR A 64 -7.63 7.66 23.20
N ILE A 65 -7.10 6.77 24.08
CA ILE A 65 -6.01 5.86 23.71
C ILE A 65 -6.44 4.96 22.56
N ARG A 66 -7.60 4.29 22.67
CA ARG A 66 -8.11 3.40 21.61
C ARG A 66 -8.25 4.12 20.27
N ALA A 67 -8.70 5.37 20.28
CA ALA A 67 -8.81 6.17 19.08
C ALA A 67 -7.43 6.45 18.45
N HIS A 68 -6.41 6.82 19.24
CA HIS A 68 -5.05 7.01 18.74
C HIS A 68 -4.43 5.70 18.24
N VAL A 69 -4.67 4.58 18.90
CA VAL A 69 -4.21 3.25 18.45
C VAL A 69 -4.86 2.88 17.12
N GLY A 70 -6.18 3.04 16.98
CA GLY A 70 -6.88 2.83 15.71
C GLY A 70 -6.42 3.78 14.60
N ALA A 71 -5.95 4.98 14.96
CA ALA A 71 -5.37 5.97 14.05
C ALA A 71 -3.89 5.70 13.70
N ARG A 72 -3.24 4.75 14.39
CA ARG A 72 -1.78 4.51 14.37
C ARG A 72 -0.97 5.76 14.73
N ASP A 73 -1.41 6.47 15.76
CA ASP A 73 -0.76 7.66 16.31
C ASP A 73 -0.14 7.34 17.67
N ALA A 74 1.10 6.84 17.64
CA ALA A 74 1.82 6.45 18.84
C ALA A 74 2.03 7.62 19.81
N SER A 75 2.43 8.77 19.29
CA SER A 75 2.72 9.95 20.10
C SER A 75 1.48 10.45 20.84
N GLY A 76 0.32 10.47 20.17
CA GLY A 76 -0.96 10.83 20.80
C GLY A 76 -1.42 9.82 21.85
N ALA A 77 -1.24 8.51 21.59
CA ALA A 77 -1.55 7.46 22.55
C ALA A 77 -0.68 7.57 23.81
N LEU A 78 0.64 7.77 23.66
CA LEU A 78 1.57 7.93 24.79
C LEU A 78 1.30 9.20 25.60
N ARG A 79 0.91 10.30 24.94
CA ARG A 79 0.49 11.53 25.62
C ARG A 79 -0.75 11.29 26.50
N THR A 80 -1.76 10.63 25.95
CA THR A 80 -2.98 10.26 26.68
C THR A 80 -2.66 9.32 27.84
N LEU A 81 -1.78 8.32 27.63
CA LEU A 81 -1.33 7.41 28.69
C LEU A 81 -0.63 8.15 29.84
N ARG A 82 0.24 9.13 29.53
CA ARG A 82 0.88 9.97 30.55
C ARG A 82 -0.15 10.68 31.42
N ILE A 83 -1.16 11.30 30.80
CA ILE A 83 -2.24 11.99 31.52
C ILE A 83 -3.00 11.03 32.45
N ILE A 84 -3.31 9.82 31.98
CA ILE A 84 -3.96 8.78 32.80
C ILE A 84 -3.07 8.39 34.00
N VAL A 85 -1.78 8.14 33.78
CA VAL A 85 -0.86 7.75 34.86
C VAL A 85 -0.73 8.84 35.92
N ASP A 86 -0.73 10.12 35.51
CA ASP A 86 -0.51 11.25 36.40
C ASP A 86 -1.78 11.64 37.17
N SER A 87 -2.96 11.56 36.54
CA SER A 87 -4.23 12.11 37.08
C SER A 87 -5.34 11.09 37.32
N HIS A 88 -5.29 9.91 36.69
CA HIS A 88 -6.34 8.87 36.76
C HIS A 88 -5.75 7.46 36.94
N PRO A 89 -4.97 7.23 38.02
CA PRO A 89 -4.24 5.98 38.21
C PRO A 89 -5.15 4.73 38.21
N GLU A 90 -6.42 4.88 38.59
CA GLU A 90 -7.42 3.80 38.57
C GLU A 90 -7.67 3.25 37.17
N ARG A 91 -7.37 4.00 36.10
CA ARG A 91 -7.57 3.62 34.70
C ARG A 91 -6.33 3.02 34.03
N ILE A 92 -5.20 2.94 34.74
CA ILE A 92 -3.94 2.40 34.21
C ILE A 92 -4.12 1.00 33.58
N PRO A 93 -4.81 0.03 34.20
CA PRO A 93 -4.92 -1.31 33.63
C PRO A 93 -5.61 -1.32 32.25
N ASP A 94 -6.73 -0.59 32.14
CA ASP A 94 -7.49 -0.47 30.90
C ASP A 94 -6.73 0.32 29.83
N ALA A 95 -6.00 1.34 30.24
CA ALA A 95 -5.15 2.15 29.37
C ALA A 95 -4.00 1.34 28.76
N VAL A 96 -3.32 0.53 29.59
CA VAL A 96 -2.24 -0.37 29.14
C VAL A 96 -2.81 -1.45 28.21
N HIS A 97 -3.96 -2.03 28.56
CA HIS A 97 -4.63 -3.00 27.69
C HIS A 97 -5.01 -2.40 26.33
N ALA A 98 -5.44 -1.13 26.29
CA ALA A 98 -5.79 -0.44 25.05
C ALA A 98 -4.60 -0.20 24.11
N LEU A 99 -3.34 -0.26 24.58
CA LEU A 99 -2.14 -0.04 23.77
C LEU A 99 -1.72 -1.26 22.94
N GLY A 100 -2.32 -2.44 23.13
CA GLY A 100 -1.78 -3.72 22.64
C GLY A 100 -1.23 -3.70 21.21
N ASP A 101 -2.03 -3.28 20.23
CA ASP A 101 -1.64 -3.26 18.81
C ASP A 101 -0.52 -2.24 18.51
N LEU A 102 -0.42 -1.17 19.30
CA LEU A 102 0.59 -0.12 19.12
C LEU A 102 1.99 -0.59 19.53
N ILE A 103 2.10 -1.48 20.52
CA ILE A 103 3.39 -1.97 21.03
C ILE A 103 4.20 -2.62 19.90
N TYR A 104 3.53 -3.32 18.99
CA TYR A 104 4.18 -3.92 17.82
C TYR A 104 4.77 -2.87 16.87
N GLU A 105 4.06 -1.75 16.65
CA GLU A 105 4.56 -0.65 15.81
C GLU A 105 5.80 0.02 16.42
N LEU A 106 6.00 -0.13 17.73
CA LEU A 106 7.19 0.34 18.43
C LEU A 106 8.40 -0.59 18.31
N ARG A 107 8.35 -1.72 17.58
CA ARG A 107 9.52 -2.61 17.41
C ARG A 107 10.63 -2.06 16.50
N GLY A 108 10.36 -0.99 15.76
CA GLY A 108 11.32 -0.36 14.84
C GLY A 108 12.56 0.21 15.54
N ASP A 109 13.58 0.56 14.75
CA ASP A 109 14.85 1.16 15.22
C ASP A 109 15.14 2.52 14.54
N ASN A 110 14.11 3.16 13.98
CA ASN A 110 14.25 4.54 13.50
C ASN A 110 14.15 5.53 14.68
N GLU A 111 14.62 6.77 14.48
CA GLU A 111 14.66 7.78 15.55
C GLU A 111 13.29 8.05 16.19
N ALA A 112 12.23 8.17 15.39
CA ALA A 112 10.88 8.41 15.90
C ALA A 112 10.40 7.26 16.80
N THR A 113 10.65 6.01 16.39
CA THR A 113 10.31 4.84 17.18
C THR A 113 11.09 4.80 18.48
N ARG A 114 12.41 5.06 18.48
CA ARG A 114 13.22 5.08 19.71
C ARG A 114 12.73 6.13 20.72
N ARG A 115 12.44 7.35 20.26
CA ARG A 115 11.85 8.40 21.11
C ARG A 115 10.55 7.94 21.76
N ASN A 116 9.70 7.23 21.02
CA ASN A 116 8.44 6.68 21.53
C ASN A 116 8.67 5.52 22.52
N GLN A 117 9.68 4.66 22.29
CA GLN A 117 10.07 3.61 23.23
C GLN A 117 10.54 4.21 24.57
N ASP A 118 11.46 5.18 24.54
CA ASP A 118 11.98 5.85 25.73
C ASP A 118 10.86 6.55 26.51
N THR A 119 9.96 7.21 25.79
CA THR A 119 8.77 7.84 26.37
C THR A 119 7.87 6.81 27.05
N LEU A 120 7.58 5.69 26.39
CA LEU A 120 6.77 4.61 26.94
C LEU A 120 7.40 4.01 28.20
N LEU A 121 8.70 3.71 28.18
CA LEU A 121 9.43 3.17 29.33
C LEU A 121 9.38 4.12 30.53
N THR A 122 9.51 5.43 30.28
CA THR A 122 9.40 6.45 31.33
C THR A 122 7.98 6.53 31.90
N ILE A 123 6.95 6.36 31.06
CA ILE A 123 5.55 6.32 31.52
C ILE A 123 5.29 5.04 32.33
N VAL A 124 5.75 3.88 31.85
CA VAL A 124 5.62 2.58 32.53
C VAL A 124 6.29 2.60 33.90
N ALA A 125 7.49 3.18 34.03
CA ALA A 125 8.16 3.32 35.32
C ALA A 125 7.34 4.17 36.32
N ALA A 126 6.77 5.29 35.87
CA ALA A 126 5.87 6.10 36.68
C ALA A 126 4.58 5.36 37.05
N ALA A 127 4.01 4.59 36.12
CA ALA A 127 2.80 3.81 36.36
C ALA A 127 3.02 2.68 37.36
N ARG A 128 4.17 1.99 37.30
CA ARG A 128 4.58 0.97 38.28
C ARG A 128 4.62 1.50 39.71
N ALA A 129 5.10 2.74 39.90
CA ALA A 129 5.11 3.37 41.21
C ALA A 129 3.70 3.63 41.81
N LYS A 130 2.64 3.60 40.98
CA LYS A 130 1.24 3.76 41.41
C LYS A 130 0.56 2.43 41.76
N LEU A 131 1.10 1.28 41.34
CA LEU A 131 0.47 -0.04 41.54
C LEU A 131 0.12 -0.37 42.99
N PRO A 132 0.95 -0.05 44.01
CA PRO A 132 0.60 -0.36 45.40
C PRO A 132 -0.68 0.33 45.90
N ALA A 133 -1.12 1.40 45.24
CA ALA A 133 -2.35 2.13 45.59
C ALA A 133 -3.60 1.58 44.87
N LEU A 134 -3.45 0.64 43.93
CA LEU A 134 -4.56 0.04 43.20
C LEU A 134 -5.09 -1.22 43.92
N PRO A 135 -6.37 -1.59 43.69
CA PRO A 135 -6.85 -2.91 44.05
C PRO A 135 -5.93 -4.00 43.49
N ARG A 136 -5.70 -5.08 44.25
CA ARG A 136 -4.72 -6.13 43.91
C ARG A 136 -4.93 -6.72 42.51
N GLU A 137 -6.18 -6.94 42.10
CA GLU A 137 -6.51 -7.41 40.74
C GLU A 137 -6.14 -6.37 39.66
N ALA A 138 -6.49 -5.10 39.87
CA ALA A 138 -6.13 -4.02 38.96
C ALA A 138 -4.61 -3.85 38.85
N ALA A 139 -3.89 -3.96 39.97
CA ALA A 139 -2.43 -3.94 39.98
C ALA A 139 -1.83 -5.13 39.20
N ALA A 140 -2.42 -6.33 39.33
CA ALA A 140 -2.02 -7.51 38.59
C ALA A 140 -2.21 -7.31 37.08
N LEU A 141 -3.37 -6.80 36.67
CA LEU A 141 -3.71 -6.54 35.26
C LEU A 141 -2.75 -5.53 34.61
N ALA A 142 -2.42 -4.44 35.31
CA ALA A 142 -1.45 -3.45 34.84
C ALA A 142 -0.03 -4.02 34.75
N GLU A 143 0.48 -4.70 35.79
CA GLU A 143 1.82 -5.28 35.78
C GLU A 143 1.96 -6.36 34.71
N ARG A 144 0.91 -7.14 34.45
CA ARG A 144 0.88 -8.11 33.35
C ARG A 144 1.14 -7.44 31.99
N GLY A 145 0.53 -6.27 31.77
CA GLY A 145 0.74 -5.45 30.58
C GLY A 145 2.14 -4.86 30.50
N PHE A 146 2.71 -4.40 31.63
CA PHE A 146 4.09 -3.90 31.67
C PHE A 146 5.12 -4.98 31.35
N ILE A 147 4.94 -6.21 31.87
CA ILE A 147 5.79 -7.35 31.53
C ILE A 147 5.77 -7.61 30.01
N ALA A 148 4.60 -7.49 29.37
CA ALA A 148 4.46 -7.62 27.92
C ALA A 148 5.24 -6.51 27.18
N ILE A 149 5.09 -5.25 27.60
CA ILE A 149 5.84 -4.12 27.05
C ILE A 149 7.36 -4.33 27.18
N ASP A 150 7.84 -4.72 28.37
CA ASP A 150 9.26 -4.96 28.63
C ASP A 150 9.81 -6.07 27.72
N GLY A 151 9.07 -7.18 27.58
CA GLY A 151 9.46 -8.30 26.73
C GLY A 151 9.52 -7.92 25.24
N GLU A 152 8.55 -7.14 24.79
CA GLU A 152 8.44 -6.66 23.40
C GLU A 152 9.57 -5.70 23.04
N LEU A 153 9.87 -4.72 23.91
CA LEU A 153 10.90 -3.72 23.67
C LEU A 153 12.32 -4.30 23.84
N ALA A 154 12.55 -5.14 24.85
CA ALA A 154 13.85 -5.79 25.06
C ALA A 154 14.15 -6.90 24.04
N ARG A 155 13.13 -7.36 23.29
CA ARG A 155 13.19 -8.53 22.40
C ARG A 155 13.68 -9.80 23.10
N ASP A 156 13.48 -9.87 24.41
CA ASP A 156 13.89 -11.00 25.23
C ASP A 156 12.71 -11.95 25.44
N PHE A 157 12.39 -12.74 24.41
CA PHE A 157 11.33 -13.74 24.51
C PHE A 157 11.74 -14.97 25.34
N ASN A 158 13.04 -15.20 25.53
CA ASN A 158 13.54 -16.35 26.29
C ASN A 158 13.35 -16.17 27.80
N GLY A 159 13.45 -14.94 28.32
CA GLY A 159 13.15 -14.62 29.71
C GLY A 159 11.65 -14.58 30.04
N TRP A 160 10.77 -14.69 29.04
CA TRP A 160 9.32 -14.57 29.21
C TRP A 160 8.71 -15.58 30.19
N PRO A 161 9.01 -16.90 30.12
CA PRO A 161 8.43 -17.87 31.05
C PRO A 161 8.83 -17.60 32.51
N ALA A 162 10.08 -17.18 32.75
CA ALA A 162 10.56 -16.85 34.09
C ALA A 162 9.94 -15.57 34.64
N ARG A 163 9.67 -14.56 33.80
CA ARG A 163 8.91 -13.37 34.21
C ARG A 163 7.47 -13.71 34.56
N LEU A 164 6.83 -14.58 33.77
CA LEU A 164 5.48 -15.05 34.04
C LEU A 164 5.38 -15.85 35.34
N ALA A 165 6.31 -16.76 35.61
CA ALA A 165 6.33 -17.53 36.85
C ALA A 165 6.40 -16.63 38.09
N ARG A 166 7.31 -15.64 38.09
CA ARG A 166 7.41 -14.65 39.17
C ARG A 166 6.15 -13.81 39.32
N PHE A 167 5.54 -13.41 38.20
CA PHE A 167 4.27 -12.67 38.21
C PHE A 167 3.14 -13.48 38.87
N VAL A 168 3.03 -14.77 38.51
CA VAL A 168 2.03 -15.67 39.09
C VAL A 168 2.23 -15.81 40.59
N GLU A 169 3.47 -15.99 41.06
CA GLU A 169 3.79 -16.05 42.50
C GLU A 169 3.44 -14.75 43.22
N GLN A 170 3.80 -13.60 42.64
CA GLN A 170 3.59 -12.29 43.26
C GLN A 170 2.10 -11.93 43.38
N TYR A 171 1.30 -12.25 42.36
CA TYR A 171 -0.12 -11.93 42.28
C TYR A 171 -1.02 -13.14 42.49
N ASP A 172 -0.53 -14.15 43.21
CA ASP A 172 -1.33 -15.31 43.55
C ASP A 172 -2.67 -14.90 44.20
N GLY A 173 -3.72 -15.65 43.86
CA GLY A 173 -5.12 -15.37 44.23
C GLY A 173 -5.86 -14.35 43.34
N THR A 174 -5.24 -13.81 42.29
CA THR A 174 -5.90 -12.92 41.30
C THR A 174 -6.35 -13.68 40.05
N GLU A 175 -7.43 -13.22 39.40
CA GLU A 175 -7.88 -13.81 38.13
C GLU A 175 -6.82 -13.62 37.04
N THR A 176 -6.16 -12.45 37.02
CA THR A 176 -5.05 -12.17 36.10
C THR A 176 -3.89 -13.14 36.27
N ALA A 177 -3.51 -13.49 37.51
CA ALA A 177 -2.48 -14.51 37.75
C ALA A 177 -2.91 -15.89 37.23
N LEU A 178 -4.17 -16.27 37.42
CA LEU A 178 -4.69 -17.52 36.89
C LEU A 178 -4.69 -17.55 35.35
N LEU A 179 -5.04 -16.44 34.70
CA LEU A 179 -4.91 -16.29 33.24
C LEU A 179 -3.46 -16.33 32.77
N ALA A 180 -2.51 -15.82 33.56
CA ALA A 180 -1.09 -15.83 33.25
C ALA A 180 -0.45 -17.22 33.41
N GLN A 181 -0.98 -18.07 34.27
CA GLN A 181 -0.57 -19.49 34.35
C GLN A 181 -0.80 -20.22 33.02
N VAL A 182 -1.93 -19.95 32.35
CA VAL A 182 -2.21 -20.49 31.02
C VAL A 182 -1.15 -20.03 30.01
N ASP A 183 -0.73 -18.77 30.09
CA ASP A 183 0.31 -18.23 29.20
C ASP A 183 1.67 -18.87 29.43
N ALA A 184 2.00 -19.16 30.69
CA ALA A 184 3.23 -19.85 31.06
C ALA A 184 3.25 -21.29 30.51
N ILE A 185 2.09 -21.97 30.53
CA ILE A 185 1.93 -23.28 29.88
C ILE A 185 2.12 -23.15 28.37
N ALA A 186 1.49 -22.14 27.76
CA ALA A 186 1.50 -21.94 26.32
C ALA A 186 2.82 -21.35 25.77
N ALA A 187 3.75 -20.96 26.64
CA ALA A 187 5.10 -20.50 26.27
C ALA A 187 6.11 -21.66 26.07
N ARG A 188 5.68 -22.92 26.19
CA ARG A 188 6.54 -24.10 25.98
C ARG A 188 6.88 -24.31 24.50
N GLN A 189 7.97 -25.04 24.24
CA GLN A 189 8.60 -25.06 22.91
C GLN A 189 7.81 -25.79 21.82
N THR A 190 7.06 -26.84 22.17
CA THR A 190 6.30 -27.62 21.19
C THR A 190 4.81 -27.72 21.57
N PRO A 191 3.91 -27.80 20.58
CA PRO A 191 2.49 -28.07 20.83
C PRO A 191 2.24 -29.30 21.72
N GLN A 192 3.01 -30.37 21.56
CA GLN A 192 2.91 -31.55 22.41
C GLN A 192 3.17 -31.26 23.88
N ASP A 193 4.17 -30.42 24.17
CA ASP A 193 4.54 -30.06 25.54
C ASP A 193 3.49 -29.17 26.21
N MET A 194 2.55 -28.62 25.44
CA MET A 194 1.47 -27.74 25.91
C MET A 194 0.15 -28.48 26.15
N LEU A 195 -0.20 -29.46 25.32
CA LEU A 195 -1.55 -30.06 25.30
C LEU A 195 -1.95 -30.74 26.63
N ALA A 196 -1.14 -31.67 27.13
CA ALA A 196 -1.45 -32.37 28.38
C ALA A 196 -1.48 -31.44 29.62
N PRO A 197 -0.56 -30.47 29.76
CA PRO A 197 -0.66 -29.45 30.81
C PRO A 197 -1.90 -28.54 30.70
N LEU A 198 -2.31 -28.16 29.48
CA LEU A 198 -3.56 -27.40 29.29
C LEU A 198 -4.76 -28.23 29.75
N ASP A 199 -4.79 -29.53 29.45
CA ASP A 199 -5.86 -30.43 29.91
C ASP A 199 -5.88 -30.56 31.45
N ALA A 200 -4.72 -30.74 32.07
CA ALA A 200 -4.60 -30.75 33.53
C ALA A 200 -5.07 -29.43 34.15
N PHE A 201 -4.74 -28.29 33.52
CA PHE A 201 -5.16 -26.97 33.98
C PHE A 201 -6.68 -26.77 33.89
N ILE A 202 -7.30 -27.18 32.77
CA ILE A 202 -8.75 -27.10 32.55
C ILE A 202 -9.48 -27.95 33.60
N ALA A 203 -9.01 -29.17 33.85
CA ALA A 203 -9.58 -30.07 34.86
C ALA A 203 -9.48 -29.52 36.28
N ALA A 204 -8.39 -28.82 36.61
CA ALA A 204 -8.17 -28.21 37.92
C ALA A 204 -8.99 -26.91 38.14
N ASN A 205 -9.36 -26.21 37.06
CA ASN A 205 -10.03 -24.90 37.13
C ASN A 205 -11.34 -24.85 36.33
N PRO A 206 -12.25 -25.82 36.50
CA PRO A 206 -13.40 -25.96 35.61
C PRO A 206 -14.32 -24.74 35.64
N ARG A 207 -14.89 -24.38 34.48
CA ARG A 207 -15.86 -23.27 34.32
C ARG A 207 -15.34 -21.88 34.72
N THR A 208 -14.02 -21.69 34.71
CA THR A 208 -13.40 -20.36 34.91
C THR A 208 -13.05 -19.72 33.56
N ASN A 209 -12.84 -18.39 33.55
CA ASN A 209 -12.31 -17.69 32.37
C ASN A 209 -10.92 -18.21 31.96
N ALA A 210 -10.10 -18.60 32.94
CA ALA A 210 -8.79 -19.19 32.68
C ALA A 210 -8.88 -20.58 32.03
N ALA A 211 -9.84 -21.42 32.41
CA ALA A 211 -10.08 -22.68 31.70
C ALA A 211 -10.62 -22.44 30.29
N ALA A 212 -11.49 -21.45 30.08
CA ALA A 212 -11.91 -21.06 28.73
C ALA A 212 -10.72 -20.62 27.86
N LYS A 213 -9.78 -19.85 28.43
CA LYS A 213 -8.53 -19.47 27.77
C LYS A 213 -7.67 -20.68 27.42
N ALA A 214 -7.47 -21.59 28.38
CA ALA A 214 -6.66 -22.80 28.18
C ALA A 214 -7.25 -23.70 27.09
N LEU A 215 -8.58 -23.87 27.09
CA LEU A 215 -9.30 -24.63 26.07
C LEU A 215 -9.20 -23.96 24.69
N TYR A 216 -9.32 -22.64 24.62
CA TYR A 216 -9.09 -21.89 23.38
C TYR A 216 -7.65 -22.04 22.87
N GLN A 217 -6.64 -21.93 23.75
CA GLN A 217 -5.23 -22.13 23.38
C GLN A 217 -4.98 -23.56 22.86
N LYS A 218 -5.58 -24.57 23.50
CA LYS A 218 -5.58 -25.95 23.00
C LYS A 218 -6.17 -26.00 21.58
N GLY A 219 -7.33 -25.40 21.36
CA GLY A 219 -7.97 -25.31 20.04
C GLY A 219 -7.12 -24.61 19.00
N PHE A 220 -6.43 -23.53 19.37
CA PHE A 220 -5.49 -22.82 18.49
C PHE A 220 -4.36 -23.73 18.03
N GLN A 221 -3.73 -24.49 18.94
CA GLN A 221 -2.64 -25.40 18.56
C GLN A 221 -3.10 -26.48 17.58
N TRP A 222 -4.33 -26.98 17.72
CA TRP A 222 -4.93 -27.91 16.76
C TRP A 222 -5.33 -27.26 15.44
N SER A 223 -5.79 -26.01 15.44
CA SER A 223 -6.28 -25.32 14.24
C SER A 223 -5.15 -24.77 13.35
N THR A 224 -4.21 -24.05 13.95
CA THR A 224 -3.16 -23.28 13.27
C THR A 224 -1.75 -23.68 13.71
N GLY A 225 -1.56 -24.11 14.97
CA GLY A 225 -0.25 -24.46 15.52
C GLY A 225 0.46 -25.63 14.81
N ASN A 226 -0.28 -26.50 14.11
CA ASN A 226 0.29 -27.63 13.37
C ASN A 226 0.80 -27.26 11.94
N LEU A 227 1.07 -25.99 11.65
CA LEU A 227 1.65 -25.55 10.36
C LEU A 227 2.96 -26.28 9.99
N LEU A 228 3.74 -26.66 11.00
CA LEU A 228 5.03 -27.35 10.86
C LEU A 228 4.92 -28.87 10.94
N GLY A 229 3.71 -29.42 11.08
CA GLY A 229 3.47 -30.86 11.19
C GLY A 229 3.98 -31.48 12.49
N THR A 230 4.07 -30.68 13.56
CA THR A 230 4.58 -31.15 14.85
C THR A 230 3.60 -32.13 15.48
N VAL A 231 2.32 -31.77 15.62
CA VAL A 231 1.30 -32.59 16.29
C VAL A 231 0.82 -33.75 15.42
N GLU A 232 0.64 -33.49 14.13
CA GLU A 232 0.30 -34.49 13.11
C GLU A 232 1.17 -34.22 11.87
N PRO A 233 1.63 -35.26 11.15
CA PRO A 233 2.41 -35.08 9.93
C PRO A 233 1.72 -34.12 8.94
N ARG A 234 2.50 -33.32 8.23
CA ARG A 234 1.97 -32.26 7.34
C ARG A 234 1.15 -32.82 6.17
N ASP A 235 1.37 -34.08 5.82
CA ASP A 235 0.68 -34.84 4.78
C ASP A 235 -0.47 -35.73 5.34
N ALA A 236 -0.72 -35.71 6.64
CA ALA A 236 -1.81 -36.45 7.26
C ALA A 236 -3.19 -35.83 6.93
N ASP A 237 -4.20 -36.70 6.74
CA ASP A 237 -5.58 -36.28 6.54
C ASP A 237 -6.06 -35.43 7.73
N PRO A 238 -6.47 -34.15 7.53
CA PRO A 238 -6.72 -33.22 8.62
C PRO A 238 -8.09 -33.42 9.30
N THR A 239 -8.85 -34.44 8.90
CA THR A 239 -10.25 -34.63 9.31
C THR A 239 -10.41 -34.84 10.81
N SER A 240 -9.66 -35.76 11.41
CA SER A 240 -9.74 -36.02 12.85
C SER A 240 -9.36 -34.79 13.68
N ARG A 241 -8.36 -34.04 13.23
CA ARG A 241 -7.96 -32.78 13.84
C ARG A 241 -9.03 -31.70 13.74
N PHE A 242 -9.68 -31.58 12.58
CA PHE A 242 -10.77 -30.64 12.41
C PHE A 242 -11.95 -30.94 13.34
N LEU A 243 -12.32 -32.21 13.48
CA LEU A 243 -13.38 -32.64 14.40
C LEU A 243 -13.05 -32.29 15.85
N ARG A 244 -11.79 -32.46 16.29
CA ARG A 244 -11.35 -32.01 17.62
C ARG A 244 -11.48 -30.51 17.81
N VAL A 245 -11.15 -29.72 16.79
CA VAL A 245 -11.33 -28.25 16.84
C VAL A 245 -12.80 -27.90 16.97
N LEU A 246 -13.69 -28.59 16.26
CA LEU A 246 -15.14 -28.40 16.38
C LEU A 246 -15.66 -28.73 17.78
N ASP A 247 -15.21 -29.83 18.38
CA ASP A 247 -15.60 -30.20 19.75
C ASP A 247 -15.21 -29.11 20.75
N ILE A 248 -14.00 -28.57 20.63
CA ILE A 248 -13.51 -27.45 21.45
C ILE A 248 -14.37 -26.20 21.25
N VAL A 249 -14.70 -25.85 20.00
CA VAL A 249 -15.55 -24.68 19.70
C VAL A 249 -16.94 -24.87 20.31
N ASN A 250 -17.54 -26.05 20.15
CA ASN A 250 -18.86 -26.37 20.69
C ASN A 250 -18.86 -26.30 22.23
N GLU A 251 -17.81 -26.77 22.89
CA GLU A 251 -17.67 -26.68 24.35
C GLU A 251 -17.57 -25.21 24.82
N LEU A 252 -16.75 -24.40 24.16
CA LEU A 252 -16.61 -22.98 24.45
C LEU A 252 -17.91 -22.19 24.20
N GLN A 253 -18.69 -22.56 23.18
CA GLN A 253 -19.97 -21.91 22.84
C GLN A 253 -21.17 -22.48 23.61
N GLY A 254 -21.04 -23.65 24.24
CA GLY A 254 -22.13 -24.37 24.89
C GLY A 254 -22.61 -23.79 26.23
N GLY A 255 -22.10 -22.60 26.64
CA GLY A 255 -22.50 -21.91 27.87
C GLY A 255 -21.92 -22.48 29.17
N SER A 256 -21.02 -23.46 29.09
CA SER A 256 -20.35 -24.05 30.26
C SER A 256 -19.28 -23.14 30.88
N TYR A 257 -18.84 -22.13 30.14
CA TYR A 257 -17.86 -21.11 30.57
C TYR A 257 -18.53 -19.73 30.63
N PRO A 258 -18.05 -18.82 31.49
CA PRO A 258 -18.52 -17.44 31.50
C PRO A 258 -18.31 -16.75 30.15
N ALA A 259 -19.16 -15.77 29.86
CA ALA A 259 -18.98 -14.92 28.68
C ALA A 259 -17.63 -14.18 28.80
N SER A 260 -16.74 -14.45 27.86
CA SER A 260 -15.37 -13.93 27.85
C SER A 260 -14.88 -13.76 26.42
N GLU A 261 -13.71 -13.14 26.28
CA GLU A 261 -13.05 -13.00 24.98
C GLU A 261 -12.83 -14.35 24.29
N TRP A 262 -12.50 -15.40 25.05
CA TRP A 262 -12.15 -16.73 24.51
C TRP A 262 -13.38 -17.49 23.99
N THR A 263 -14.52 -17.38 24.69
CA THR A 263 -15.79 -17.96 24.23
C THR A 263 -16.33 -17.21 23.01
N ALA A 264 -16.16 -15.89 22.96
CA ALA A 264 -16.51 -15.08 21.79
C ALA A 264 -15.61 -15.36 20.56
N LYS A 265 -14.32 -15.63 20.76
CA LYS A 265 -13.34 -15.91 19.69
C LYS A 265 -13.38 -17.35 19.17
N ALA A 266 -14.00 -18.29 19.89
CA ALA A 266 -13.99 -19.70 19.55
C ALA A 266 -14.33 -20.01 18.07
N PRO A 267 -15.35 -19.38 17.44
CA PRO A 267 -15.68 -19.63 16.03
C PRO A 267 -14.53 -19.36 15.04
N ALA A 268 -13.61 -18.46 15.39
CA ALA A 268 -12.46 -18.14 14.55
C ALA A 268 -11.52 -19.34 14.36
N LEU A 269 -11.49 -20.29 15.30
CA LEU A 269 -10.69 -21.51 15.19
C LEU A 269 -11.12 -22.37 14.00
N ILE A 270 -12.39 -22.28 13.58
CA ILE A 270 -12.91 -22.99 12.41
C ILE A 270 -12.55 -22.21 11.14
N THR A 271 -12.76 -20.90 11.12
CA THR A 271 -12.51 -20.08 9.93
C THR A 271 -11.01 -20.00 9.60
N SER A 272 -10.14 -20.02 10.62
CA SER A 272 -8.68 -20.01 10.47
C SER A 272 -8.07 -21.40 10.26
N PHE A 273 -8.87 -22.47 10.25
CA PHE A 273 -8.34 -23.84 10.19
C PHE A 273 -7.45 -24.05 8.95
N PHE A 274 -6.22 -24.52 9.19
CA PHE A 274 -5.22 -24.68 8.15
C PHE A 274 -5.28 -26.08 7.51
N VAL A 275 -5.62 -26.14 6.23
CA VAL A 275 -5.55 -27.37 5.40
C VAL A 275 -4.45 -27.17 4.35
N PRO A 276 -3.36 -27.94 4.37
CA PRO A 276 -2.33 -27.87 3.34
C PRO A 276 -2.89 -28.23 1.95
N ASP A 277 -2.51 -27.50 0.91
CA ASP A 277 -3.05 -27.72 -0.44
C ASP A 277 -2.77 -29.13 -0.99
N ARG A 278 -1.61 -29.69 -0.68
CA ARG A 278 -1.12 -30.98 -1.21
C ARG A 278 -1.49 -32.21 -0.38
N VAL A 279 -2.27 -32.05 0.69
CA VAL A 279 -2.64 -33.17 1.56
C VAL A 279 -3.59 -34.13 0.83
N ALA A 280 -3.37 -35.44 0.96
CA ALA A 280 -4.31 -36.43 0.47
C ALA A 280 -5.45 -36.59 1.49
N ILE A 281 -6.70 -36.37 1.06
CA ILE A 281 -7.89 -36.52 1.90
C ILE A 281 -8.71 -37.65 1.30
N ALA A 282 -9.09 -38.63 2.11
CA ALA A 282 -9.93 -39.72 1.63
C ALA A 282 -11.28 -39.15 1.11
N PRO A 283 -11.88 -39.68 0.03
CA PRO A 283 -13.13 -39.13 -0.51
C PRO A 283 -14.26 -38.98 0.52
N LYS A 284 -14.45 -40.00 1.38
CA LYS A 284 -15.42 -39.95 2.50
C LYS A 284 -15.15 -38.82 3.50
N ASN A 285 -13.88 -38.46 3.68
CA ASN A 285 -13.44 -37.43 4.59
C ASN A 285 -13.62 -36.04 3.96
N VAL A 286 -13.50 -35.91 2.64
CA VAL A 286 -13.87 -34.68 1.92
C VAL A 286 -15.34 -34.37 2.16
N ASP A 287 -16.23 -35.35 2.01
CA ASP A 287 -17.67 -35.18 2.24
C ASP A 287 -17.98 -34.79 3.69
N LEU A 288 -17.35 -35.47 4.65
CA LEU A 288 -17.50 -35.15 6.08
C LEU A 288 -17.01 -33.73 6.41
N LEU A 289 -15.86 -33.32 5.88
CA LEU A 289 -15.35 -31.96 6.08
C LEU A 289 -16.29 -30.91 5.49
N ILE A 290 -16.82 -31.15 4.28
CA ILE A 290 -17.81 -30.26 3.65
C ILE A 290 -19.03 -30.11 4.56
N GLU A 291 -19.62 -31.22 5.02
CA GLU A 291 -20.79 -31.23 5.91
C GLU A 291 -20.52 -30.38 7.16
N LYS A 292 -19.39 -30.62 7.83
CA LYS A 292 -19.05 -29.93 9.09
C LYS A 292 -18.72 -28.45 8.91
N PHE A 293 -18.06 -28.07 7.81
CA PHE A 293 -17.91 -26.65 7.49
C PHE A 293 -19.24 -25.97 7.15
N GLN A 294 -20.17 -26.67 6.48
CA GLN A 294 -21.51 -26.15 6.20
C GLN A 294 -22.35 -25.99 7.46
N GLU A 295 -22.25 -26.90 8.43
CA GLU A 295 -22.87 -26.77 9.75
C GLU A 295 -22.34 -25.54 10.49
N ALA A 296 -21.01 -25.38 10.54
CA ALA A 296 -20.39 -24.21 11.14
C ALA A 296 -20.81 -22.89 10.47
N ALA A 297 -20.89 -22.87 9.14
CA ALA A 297 -21.38 -21.72 8.39
C ALA A 297 -22.84 -21.37 8.73
N ARG A 298 -23.71 -22.38 8.84
CA ARG A 298 -25.11 -22.17 9.26
C ARG A 298 -25.20 -21.55 10.66
N ALA A 299 -24.45 -22.09 11.62
CA ALA A 299 -24.44 -21.60 12.99
C ALA A 299 -23.95 -20.15 13.07
N GLN A 300 -22.88 -19.81 12.35
CA GLN A 300 -22.34 -18.44 12.33
C GLN A 300 -23.28 -17.43 11.65
N LEU A 301 -23.94 -17.80 10.53
CA LEU A 301 -24.94 -16.92 9.89
C LEU A 301 -26.17 -16.69 10.78
N ALA A 302 -26.56 -17.68 11.60
CA ALA A 302 -27.68 -17.52 12.52
C ALA A 302 -27.35 -16.59 13.71
N ALA A 303 -26.06 -16.47 14.05
CA ALA A 303 -25.56 -15.69 15.19
C ALA A 303 -25.09 -14.27 14.83
N ASN A 304 -24.67 -14.01 13.59
CA ASN A 304 -24.16 -12.71 13.14
C ASN A 304 -25.17 -11.98 12.23
N GLU A 305 -25.46 -10.71 12.53
CA GLU A 305 -26.35 -9.86 11.71
C GLU A 305 -25.67 -9.26 10.47
N SER A 306 -24.33 -9.33 10.35
CA SER A 306 -23.60 -8.70 9.23
C SER A 306 -22.56 -9.62 8.61
N VAL A 307 -22.67 -9.81 7.29
CA VAL A 307 -21.69 -10.50 6.46
C VAL A 307 -20.73 -9.44 5.90
N ASP A 308 -19.51 -9.35 6.43
CA ASP A 308 -18.42 -8.61 5.77
C ASP A 308 -17.55 -9.56 4.92
N PRO A 309 -17.64 -9.51 3.58
CA PRO A 309 -16.91 -10.39 2.67
C PRO A 309 -15.41 -10.08 2.54
N ASN A 310 -14.98 -8.92 3.05
CA ASN A 310 -13.59 -8.49 2.99
C ASN A 310 -12.75 -8.94 4.20
N ARG A 311 -13.37 -9.52 5.23
CA ARG A 311 -12.68 -10.09 6.39
C ARG A 311 -12.57 -11.61 6.27
N ASP A 312 -11.57 -12.20 6.93
CA ASP A 312 -11.36 -13.65 7.06
C ASP A 312 -12.46 -14.29 7.93
N GLY A 313 -13.68 -14.31 7.39
CA GLY A 313 -14.89 -14.79 8.06
C GLY A 313 -15.68 -15.76 7.20
N ILE A 314 -17.00 -15.72 7.33
CA ILE A 314 -17.90 -16.68 6.70
C ILE A 314 -17.79 -16.73 5.16
N THR A 315 -17.58 -15.57 4.52
CA THR A 315 -17.37 -15.52 3.07
C THR A 315 -16.12 -16.30 2.67
N TYR A 316 -15.00 -16.13 3.38
CA TYR A 316 -13.76 -16.87 3.09
C TYR A 316 -13.93 -18.37 3.35
N LEU A 317 -14.62 -18.74 4.45
CA LEU A 317 -14.96 -20.14 4.74
C LEU A 317 -15.70 -20.80 3.57
N ILE A 318 -16.75 -20.15 3.06
CA ILE A 318 -17.58 -20.69 1.98
C ILE A 318 -16.83 -20.69 0.64
N THR A 319 -16.26 -19.55 0.27
CA THR A 319 -15.68 -19.36 -1.08
C THR A 319 -14.30 -19.99 -1.25
N SER A 320 -13.54 -20.17 -0.17
CA SER A 320 -12.21 -20.76 -0.19
C SER A 320 -12.19 -22.16 0.44
N LYS A 321 -12.49 -22.33 1.73
CA LYS A 321 -12.35 -23.64 2.39
C LYS A 321 -13.30 -24.70 1.82
N ILE A 322 -14.60 -24.41 1.77
CA ILE A 322 -15.60 -25.30 1.19
C ILE A 322 -15.38 -25.44 -0.33
N GLY A 323 -15.08 -24.34 -1.02
CA GLY A 323 -14.75 -24.34 -2.45
C GLY A 323 -13.59 -25.29 -2.80
N ASN A 324 -12.47 -25.23 -2.07
CA ASN A 324 -11.30 -26.08 -2.29
C ASN A 324 -11.61 -27.57 -2.02
N LEU A 325 -12.54 -27.87 -1.10
CA LEU A 325 -12.99 -29.25 -0.87
C LEU A 325 -13.85 -29.78 -2.03
N TYR A 326 -14.78 -28.97 -2.56
CA TYR A 326 -15.54 -29.33 -3.76
C TYR A 326 -14.67 -29.43 -5.02
N GLU A 327 -13.61 -28.64 -5.11
CA GLU A 327 -12.64 -28.71 -6.20
C GLU A 327 -11.95 -30.08 -6.28
N ARG A 328 -11.65 -30.70 -5.14
CA ARG A 328 -11.14 -32.09 -5.07
C ARG A 328 -12.11 -33.12 -5.66
N LYS A 329 -13.38 -32.76 -5.82
CA LYS A 329 -14.43 -33.57 -6.45
C LYS A 329 -14.73 -33.14 -7.91
N GLY A 330 -14.03 -32.13 -8.43
CA GLY A 330 -14.35 -31.53 -9.74
C GLY A 330 -15.61 -30.66 -9.75
N GLU A 331 -16.13 -30.27 -8.58
CA GLU A 331 -17.44 -29.63 -8.44
C GLU A 331 -17.38 -28.22 -7.80
N ARG A 332 -16.23 -27.53 -7.85
CA ARG A 332 -16.02 -26.26 -7.11
C ARG A 332 -17.20 -25.28 -7.22
N VAL A 333 -17.60 -24.93 -8.45
CA VAL A 333 -18.68 -23.97 -8.70
C VAL A 333 -20.04 -24.53 -8.27
N ALA A 334 -20.42 -25.70 -8.79
CA ALA A 334 -21.74 -26.30 -8.51
C ALA A 334 -21.93 -26.66 -7.02
N GLY A 335 -20.87 -27.08 -6.33
CA GLY A 335 -20.87 -27.39 -4.90
C GLY A 335 -21.05 -26.16 -4.03
N VAL A 336 -20.34 -25.07 -4.34
CA VAL A 336 -20.53 -23.78 -3.63
C VAL A 336 -21.91 -23.20 -3.92
N GLU A 337 -22.41 -23.26 -5.16
CA GLU A 337 -23.78 -22.84 -5.51
C GLU A 337 -24.84 -23.59 -4.70
N ARG A 338 -24.73 -24.93 -4.59
CA ARG A 338 -25.61 -25.76 -3.75
C ARG A 338 -25.52 -25.37 -2.27
N THR A 339 -24.31 -25.13 -1.77
CA THR A 339 -24.08 -24.69 -0.38
C THR A 339 -24.79 -23.37 -0.12
N LEU A 340 -24.58 -22.37 -0.97
CA LEU A 340 -25.21 -21.05 -0.84
C LEU A 340 -26.73 -21.14 -0.95
N ALA A 341 -27.28 -21.96 -1.84
CA ALA A 341 -28.73 -22.17 -1.95
C ALA A 341 -29.32 -22.82 -0.68
N ALA A 342 -28.59 -23.76 -0.05
CA ALA A 342 -29.00 -24.35 1.22
C ALA A 342 -28.96 -23.34 2.37
N LEU A 343 -27.89 -22.54 2.45
CA LEU A 343 -27.73 -21.48 3.45
C LEU A 343 -28.81 -20.40 3.30
N GLU A 344 -29.12 -20.00 2.07
CA GLU A 344 -30.13 -18.98 1.78
C GLU A 344 -31.51 -19.37 2.30
N ARG A 345 -31.93 -20.64 2.10
CA ARG A 345 -33.24 -21.15 2.57
C ARG A 345 -33.38 -21.16 4.10
N GLY A 346 -32.27 -21.28 4.82
CA GLY A 346 -32.26 -21.34 6.29
C GLY A 346 -31.81 -20.06 6.97
N SER A 347 -31.44 -19.01 6.21
CA SER A 347 -30.89 -17.77 6.75
C SER A 347 -32.00 -16.83 7.22
N LYS A 348 -31.78 -16.15 8.35
CA LYS A 348 -32.59 -14.99 8.78
C LYS A 348 -32.38 -13.77 7.88
N ASP A 349 -31.23 -13.70 7.23
CA ASP A 349 -30.91 -12.70 6.21
C ASP A 349 -30.50 -13.39 4.89
N PRO A 350 -31.46 -13.74 4.02
CA PRO A 350 -31.18 -14.30 2.70
C PRO A 350 -30.39 -13.34 1.80
N SER A 351 -30.53 -12.03 2.01
CA SER A 351 -29.86 -11.01 1.19
C SER A 351 -28.33 -11.04 1.36
N GLY A 352 -27.85 -11.30 2.58
CA GLY A 352 -26.42 -11.50 2.85
C GLY A 352 -25.84 -12.71 2.12
N VAL A 353 -26.57 -13.83 2.07
CA VAL A 353 -26.13 -15.05 1.35
C VAL A 353 -26.10 -14.82 -0.17
N ARG A 354 -27.09 -14.11 -0.72
CA ARG A 354 -27.10 -13.71 -2.14
C ARG A 354 -25.94 -12.77 -2.48
N LEU A 355 -25.57 -11.88 -1.56
CA LEU A 355 -24.41 -11.01 -1.74
C LEU A 355 -23.10 -11.82 -1.77
N ILE A 356 -22.93 -12.81 -0.88
CA ILE A 356 -21.79 -13.75 -0.92
C ILE A 356 -21.73 -14.47 -2.27
N ARG A 357 -22.88 -14.87 -2.84
CA ARG A 357 -22.93 -15.49 -4.17
C ARG A 357 -22.38 -14.58 -5.26
N GLY A 358 -22.72 -13.29 -5.24
CA GLY A 358 -22.14 -12.29 -6.14
C GLY A 358 -20.61 -12.22 -6.00
N PHE A 359 -20.10 -12.14 -4.77
CA PHE A 359 -18.66 -12.07 -4.51
C PHE A 359 -17.90 -13.36 -4.85
N PHE A 360 -18.53 -14.52 -4.67
CA PHE A 360 -17.95 -15.80 -5.08
C PHE A 360 -17.60 -15.78 -6.58
N TYR A 361 -18.52 -15.30 -7.42
CA TYR A 361 -18.24 -15.17 -8.84
C TYR A 361 -17.19 -14.11 -9.16
N LEU A 362 -16.96 -13.11 -8.31
CA LEU A 362 -15.90 -12.11 -8.55
C LEU A 362 -14.51 -12.58 -8.09
N ARG A 363 -14.41 -13.54 -7.15
CA ARG A 363 -13.17 -13.89 -6.42
C ARG A 363 -12.40 -15.10 -6.98
N MET A 364 -12.67 -15.54 -8.21
CA MET A 364 -11.99 -16.69 -8.83
C MET A 364 -10.72 -16.28 -9.59
N GLU A 365 -9.62 -17.03 -9.40
CA GLU A 365 -8.29 -16.73 -9.96
C GLU A 365 -7.56 -17.95 -10.54
N ARG A 366 -6.70 -17.61 -11.51
CA ARG A 366 -5.58 -18.32 -12.19
C ARG A 366 -5.92 -19.58 -13.01
N GLN A 367 -5.67 -19.44 -14.32
CA GLN A 367 -5.81 -20.41 -15.42
C GLN A 367 -7.22 -20.54 -16.05
N GLU A 368 -8.17 -19.64 -15.76
CA GLU A 368 -9.43 -19.56 -16.53
C GLU A 368 -9.18 -19.05 -17.95
N SER A 369 -9.87 -19.63 -18.93
CA SER A 369 -9.99 -19.07 -20.28
C SER A 369 -10.84 -17.80 -20.29
N ASP A 370 -10.68 -16.95 -21.31
CA ASP A 370 -11.49 -15.73 -21.46
C ASP A 370 -13.00 -16.03 -21.50
N VAL A 371 -13.40 -17.18 -22.04
CA VAL A 371 -14.81 -17.60 -22.12
C VAL A 371 -15.36 -17.92 -20.72
N GLU A 372 -14.64 -18.68 -19.92
CA GLU A 372 -15.03 -19.01 -18.54
C GLU A 372 -15.11 -17.76 -17.67
N ARG A 373 -14.14 -16.84 -17.83
CA ARG A 373 -14.16 -15.52 -17.20
C ARG A 373 -15.45 -14.77 -17.55
N LEU A 374 -15.79 -14.65 -18.83
CA LEU A 374 -16.98 -13.91 -19.27
C LEU A 374 -18.28 -14.53 -18.73
N GLN A 375 -18.40 -15.85 -18.76
CA GLN A 375 -19.58 -16.55 -18.20
C GLN A 375 -19.73 -16.32 -16.69
N ARG A 376 -18.61 -16.33 -15.97
CA ARG A 376 -18.58 -16.06 -14.53
C ARG A 376 -18.95 -14.62 -14.21
N ILE A 377 -18.42 -13.65 -14.95
CA ILE A 377 -18.78 -12.23 -14.79
C ILE A 377 -20.28 -12.02 -15.07
N ASP A 378 -20.84 -12.71 -16.05
CA ASP A 378 -22.28 -12.66 -16.34
C ASP A 378 -23.13 -13.25 -15.19
N LYS A 379 -22.68 -14.35 -14.56
CA LYS A 379 -23.31 -14.85 -13.32
C LYS A 379 -23.23 -13.83 -12.17
N ALA A 380 -22.09 -13.15 -11.99
CA ALA A 380 -21.92 -12.10 -10.99
C ALA A 380 -22.90 -10.95 -11.23
N ARG A 381 -22.96 -10.46 -12.47
CA ARG A 381 -23.86 -9.38 -12.90
C ARG A 381 -25.31 -9.70 -12.58
N ARG A 382 -25.80 -10.89 -12.98
CA ARG A 382 -27.18 -11.32 -12.70
C ARG A 382 -27.48 -11.40 -11.21
N ALA A 383 -26.57 -11.98 -10.42
CA ALA A 383 -26.76 -12.12 -8.98
C ALA A 383 -26.82 -10.76 -8.27
N LEU A 384 -25.94 -9.83 -8.65
CA LEU A 384 -25.87 -8.49 -8.07
C LEU A 384 -27.03 -7.59 -8.51
N ASP A 385 -27.42 -7.64 -9.79
CA ASP A 385 -28.53 -6.83 -10.29
C ASP A 385 -29.86 -7.26 -9.68
N SER A 386 -30.17 -8.57 -9.66
CA SER A 386 -31.35 -9.13 -8.96
C SER A 386 -31.40 -8.64 -7.52
N LEU A 387 -30.34 -8.90 -6.75
CA LEU A 387 -30.26 -8.47 -5.36
C LEU A 387 -30.39 -6.95 -5.19
N SER A 388 -29.85 -6.14 -6.10
CA SER A 388 -29.89 -4.68 -5.98
C SER A 388 -31.28 -4.06 -6.16
N THR A 389 -32.21 -4.79 -6.79
CA THR A 389 -33.56 -4.30 -7.12
C THR A 389 -34.64 -4.77 -6.16
N GLU A 390 -34.33 -5.74 -5.29
CA GLU A 390 -35.28 -6.42 -4.40
C GLU A 390 -35.56 -5.68 -3.08
N GLY A 391 -34.79 -4.64 -2.74
CA GLY A 391 -34.88 -3.99 -1.42
C GLY A 391 -33.85 -2.87 -1.19
N ARG A 392 -33.74 -2.43 0.08
CA ARG A 392 -32.92 -1.27 0.49
C ARG A 392 -31.95 -1.52 1.67
N SER A 393 -31.79 -2.78 2.10
CA SER A 393 -30.84 -3.09 3.19
C SER A 393 -29.39 -2.81 2.78
N ALA A 394 -28.46 -2.82 3.75
CA ALA A 394 -27.03 -2.65 3.48
C ALA A 394 -26.50 -3.63 2.39
N ASN A 395 -27.04 -4.85 2.33
CA ASN A 395 -26.66 -5.82 1.30
C ASN A 395 -27.14 -5.40 -0.10
N HIS A 396 -28.34 -4.82 -0.22
CA HIS A 396 -28.87 -4.34 -1.51
C HIS A 396 -28.10 -3.11 -2.00
N ARG A 397 -27.75 -2.20 -1.08
CA ARG A 397 -26.84 -1.07 -1.35
C ARG A 397 -25.51 -1.57 -1.88
N ARG A 398 -24.86 -2.45 -1.12
CA ARG A 398 -23.55 -3.00 -1.48
C ARG A 398 -23.57 -3.81 -2.78
N ALA A 399 -24.67 -4.51 -3.07
CA ALA A 399 -24.88 -5.19 -4.34
C ALA A 399 -24.88 -4.19 -5.51
N LEU A 400 -25.63 -3.09 -5.40
CA LEU A 400 -25.66 -2.05 -6.43
C LEU A 400 -24.31 -1.36 -6.62
N ALA A 401 -23.62 -1.05 -5.52
CA ALA A 401 -22.27 -0.47 -5.58
C ALA A 401 -21.28 -1.41 -6.27
N THR A 402 -21.35 -2.70 -5.94
CA THR A 402 -20.49 -3.73 -6.54
C THR A 402 -20.79 -3.92 -8.03
N LEU A 403 -22.06 -3.92 -8.42
CA LEU A 403 -22.46 -3.99 -9.83
C LEU A 403 -21.91 -2.79 -10.61
N ALA A 404 -22.09 -1.57 -10.09
CA ALA A 404 -21.59 -0.37 -10.72
C ALA A 404 -20.06 -0.37 -10.89
N ALA A 405 -19.32 -0.79 -9.86
CA ALA A 405 -17.86 -0.93 -9.92
C ALA A 405 -17.42 -2.03 -10.90
N LEU A 406 -18.16 -3.14 -10.96
CA LEU A 406 -17.91 -4.21 -11.93
C LEU A 406 -18.06 -3.73 -13.37
N GLU A 407 -19.17 -3.05 -13.70
CA GLU A 407 -19.36 -2.53 -15.06
C GLU A 407 -18.28 -1.52 -15.44
N PHE A 408 -17.82 -0.72 -14.48
CA PHE A 408 -16.73 0.22 -14.70
C PHE A 408 -15.40 -0.50 -15.01
N ASP A 409 -15.04 -1.51 -14.22
CA ASP A 409 -13.83 -2.32 -14.44
C ASP A 409 -13.88 -3.11 -15.76
N GLU A 410 -15.06 -3.59 -16.17
CA GLU A 410 -15.30 -4.24 -17.47
C GLU A 410 -15.45 -3.24 -18.64
N ARG A 411 -15.17 -1.95 -18.40
CA ARG A 411 -15.23 -0.84 -19.38
C ARG A 411 -16.61 -0.64 -20.02
N GLN A 412 -17.67 -1.13 -19.39
CA GLN A 412 -19.05 -0.90 -19.78
C GLN A 412 -19.53 0.45 -19.23
N TYR A 413 -18.87 1.54 -19.63
CA TYR A 413 -19.04 2.86 -18.99
C TYR A 413 -20.48 3.39 -19.01
N ALA A 414 -21.26 3.07 -20.04
CA ALA A 414 -22.68 3.43 -20.09
C ALA A 414 -23.52 2.68 -19.04
N ALA A 415 -23.28 1.38 -18.88
CA ALA A 415 -23.95 0.55 -17.87
C ALA A 415 -23.50 0.95 -16.45
N ALA A 416 -22.20 1.17 -16.26
CA ALA A 416 -21.63 1.67 -15.02
C ALA A 416 -22.28 3.00 -14.61
N ARG A 417 -22.30 3.99 -15.51
CA ARG A 417 -22.95 5.28 -15.28
C ARG A 417 -24.42 5.13 -14.88
N THR A 418 -25.15 4.25 -15.54
CA THR A 418 -26.57 3.98 -15.23
C THR A 418 -26.72 3.43 -13.81
N ALA A 419 -25.91 2.45 -13.43
CA ALA A 419 -25.92 1.88 -12.09
C ALA A 419 -25.47 2.87 -11.00
N LEU A 420 -24.48 3.73 -11.29
CA LEU A 420 -24.00 4.79 -10.38
C LEU A 420 -25.06 5.87 -10.15
N VAL A 421 -25.75 6.31 -11.21
CA VAL A 421 -26.87 7.26 -11.08
C VAL A 421 -28.02 6.63 -10.28
N ARG A 422 -28.36 5.37 -10.55
CA ARG A 422 -29.34 4.60 -9.75
C ARG A 422 -28.92 4.52 -8.28
N TYR A 423 -27.63 4.32 -8.01
CA TYR A 423 -27.10 4.26 -6.65
C TYR A 423 -27.29 5.57 -5.89
N ILE A 424 -26.86 6.69 -6.48
CA ILE A 424 -26.94 8.01 -5.85
C ILE A 424 -28.41 8.40 -5.60
N ALA A 425 -29.31 8.07 -6.53
CA ALA A 425 -30.74 8.34 -6.37
C ALA A 425 -31.38 7.48 -5.25
N SER A 426 -30.99 6.21 -5.15
CA SER A 426 -31.55 5.28 -4.15
C SER A 426 -30.97 5.49 -2.75
N TYR A 427 -29.71 5.92 -2.64
CA TYR A 427 -28.94 5.93 -1.39
C TYR A 427 -28.14 7.23 -1.22
N PRO A 428 -28.79 8.42 -1.20
CA PRO A 428 -28.10 9.72 -1.19
C PRO A 428 -27.23 9.96 0.05
N ASP A 429 -27.54 9.33 1.17
CA ASP A 429 -26.79 9.48 2.44
C ASP A 429 -25.67 8.45 2.61
N SER A 430 -25.51 7.51 1.66
CA SER A 430 -24.43 6.53 1.74
C SER A 430 -23.07 7.20 1.64
N SER A 431 -22.10 6.70 2.42
CA SER A 431 -20.72 7.17 2.38
C SER A 431 -19.98 6.86 1.08
N TRP A 432 -20.51 6.00 0.21
CA TRP A 432 -19.93 5.69 -1.11
C TRP A 432 -20.42 6.63 -2.23
N THR A 433 -21.43 7.47 -1.97
CA THR A 433 -22.02 8.37 -2.99
C THR A 433 -21.01 9.34 -3.62
N TRP A 434 -20.07 9.87 -2.84
CA TRP A 434 -19.03 10.75 -3.37
C TRP A 434 -18.09 10.00 -4.32
N VAL A 435 -17.77 8.73 -4.03
CA VAL A 435 -16.99 7.86 -4.92
C VAL A 435 -17.78 7.57 -6.19
N ALA A 436 -19.08 7.29 -6.06
CA ALA A 436 -19.95 7.05 -7.19
C ALA A 436 -20.01 8.25 -8.15
N LEU A 437 -20.06 9.49 -7.63
CA LEU A 437 -19.99 10.70 -8.43
C LEU A 437 -18.64 10.86 -9.16
N LEU A 438 -17.52 10.54 -8.49
CA LEU A 438 -16.21 10.52 -9.16
C LEU A 438 -16.16 9.45 -10.26
N ARG A 439 -16.71 8.25 -10.02
CA ARG A 439 -16.78 7.18 -11.03
C ARG A 439 -17.65 7.58 -12.23
N ILE A 440 -18.71 8.38 -12.04
CA ILE A 440 -19.47 8.97 -13.16
C ILE A 440 -18.56 9.88 -14.00
N GLY A 441 -17.79 10.77 -13.36
CA GLY A 441 -16.82 11.60 -14.08
C GLY A 441 -15.81 10.77 -14.87
N GLN A 442 -15.29 9.70 -14.28
CA GLN A 442 -14.36 8.78 -14.95
C GLN A 442 -15.02 8.04 -16.13
N CYS A 443 -16.32 7.73 -16.06
CA CYS A 443 -17.07 7.19 -17.20
C CYS A 443 -17.13 8.21 -18.34
N GLU A 444 -17.46 9.47 -18.03
CA GLU A 444 -17.54 10.56 -19.02
C GLU A 444 -16.17 10.81 -19.69
N GLU A 445 -15.07 10.85 -18.92
CA GLU A 445 -13.71 10.95 -19.49
C GLU A 445 -13.42 9.78 -20.45
N SER A 446 -13.81 8.56 -20.05
CA SER A 446 -13.50 7.36 -20.81
C SER A 446 -14.29 7.24 -22.11
N VAL A 447 -15.41 7.96 -22.24
CA VAL A 447 -16.17 8.11 -23.50
C VAL A 447 -15.82 9.40 -24.26
N GLY A 448 -14.81 10.15 -23.82
CA GLY A 448 -14.33 11.35 -24.50
C GLY A 448 -15.19 12.59 -24.27
N ASN A 449 -15.92 12.68 -23.15
CA ASN A 449 -16.73 13.84 -22.76
C ASN A 449 -16.09 14.62 -21.59
N PRO A 450 -15.05 15.44 -21.84
CA PRO A 450 -14.32 16.14 -20.78
C PRO A 450 -15.19 17.17 -20.04
N THR A 451 -16.15 17.81 -20.71
CA THR A 451 -17.08 18.75 -20.05
C THR A 451 -18.01 18.05 -19.07
N GLY A 452 -18.64 16.94 -19.49
CA GLY A 452 -19.50 16.14 -18.60
C GLY A 452 -18.73 15.53 -17.43
N ALA A 453 -17.47 15.15 -17.66
CA ALA A 453 -16.57 14.71 -16.59
C ALA A 453 -16.34 15.81 -15.55
N ALA A 454 -15.95 17.01 -16.00
CA ALA A 454 -15.71 18.14 -15.12
C ALA A 454 -16.92 18.50 -14.25
N GLU A 455 -18.14 18.43 -14.81
CA GLU A 455 -19.39 18.66 -14.08
C GLU A 455 -19.63 17.60 -12.99
N ALA A 456 -19.48 16.31 -13.32
CA ALA A 456 -19.65 15.23 -12.36
C ALA A 456 -18.64 15.33 -11.20
N TYR A 457 -17.38 15.63 -11.51
CA TYR A 457 -16.33 15.82 -10.52
C TYR A 457 -16.58 17.03 -9.60
N ARG A 458 -16.97 18.18 -10.17
CA ARG A 458 -17.39 19.36 -9.39
C ARG A 458 -18.56 19.06 -8.47
N ARG A 459 -19.53 18.27 -8.94
CA ARG A 459 -20.68 17.83 -8.13
C ARG A 459 -20.23 17.01 -6.93
N ALA A 460 -19.28 16.07 -7.11
CA ALA A 460 -18.71 15.31 -6.00
C ALA A 460 -18.08 16.24 -4.94
N ALA A 461 -17.24 17.19 -5.36
CA ALA A 461 -16.59 18.15 -4.47
C ALA A 461 -17.58 19.05 -3.73
N LYS A 462 -18.65 19.49 -4.40
CA LYS A 462 -19.67 20.39 -3.84
C LYS A 462 -20.62 19.68 -2.88
N VAL A 463 -21.19 18.53 -3.28
CA VAL A 463 -22.21 17.82 -2.48
C VAL A 463 -21.58 17.22 -1.23
N HIS A 464 -20.37 16.68 -1.34
CA HIS A 464 -19.69 16.00 -0.24
C HIS A 464 -18.55 16.85 0.33
N GLN A 465 -18.81 18.15 0.49
CA GLN A 465 -17.82 19.08 1.04
C GLN A 465 -17.34 18.72 2.45
N TRP A 466 -18.06 17.88 3.19
CA TRP A 466 -17.65 17.39 4.50
C TRP A 466 -16.52 16.35 4.44
N MET A 467 -16.33 15.68 3.29
CA MET A 467 -15.29 14.68 3.06
C MET A 467 -14.10 15.32 2.34
N PRO A 468 -12.93 15.51 2.99
CA PRO A 468 -11.78 16.16 2.36
C PRO A 468 -11.33 15.51 1.06
N MET A 469 -11.33 14.17 1.00
CA MET A 469 -10.97 13.45 -0.23
C MET A 469 -11.92 13.76 -1.39
N ALA A 470 -13.23 13.89 -1.14
CA ALA A 470 -14.20 14.21 -2.18
C ALA A 470 -14.00 15.63 -2.74
N ARG A 471 -13.72 16.61 -1.86
CA ARG A 471 -13.38 17.98 -2.28
C ARG A 471 -12.14 18.01 -3.16
N VAL A 472 -11.05 17.41 -2.67
CA VAL A 472 -9.75 17.45 -3.36
C VAL A 472 -9.79 16.68 -4.67
N LEU A 473 -10.26 15.42 -4.64
CA LEU A 473 -10.30 14.58 -5.84
C LEU A 473 -11.31 15.13 -6.85
N GLY A 474 -12.49 15.57 -6.40
CA GLY A 474 -13.47 16.20 -7.28
C GLY A 474 -12.95 17.47 -7.95
N SER A 475 -12.29 18.37 -7.23
CA SER A 475 -11.70 19.55 -7.86
C SER A 475 -10.49 19.21 -8.73
N ALA A 476 -9.57 18.35 -8.29
CA ALA A 476 -8.38 18.00 -9.07
C ALA A 476 -8.72 17.26 -10.37
N TYR A 477 -9.69 16.33 -10.35
CA TYR A 477 -10.16 15.65 -11.55
C TYR A 477 -10.95 16.59 -12.46
N ALA A 478 -11.79 17.46 -11.89
CA ALA A 478 -12.45 18.50 -12.68
C ALA A 478 -11.43 19.39 -13.40
N ALA A 479 -10.34 19.77 -12.73
CA ALA A 479 -9.28 20.57 -13.32
C ALA A 479 -8.66 19.87 -14.55
N ARG A 480 -8.30 18.58 -14.44
CA ARG A 480 -7.75 17.80 -15.56
C ARG A 480 -8.73 17.67 -16.71
N ALA A 481 -10.01 17.41 -16.41
CA ALA A 481 -11.05 17.33 -17.43
C ALA A 481 -11.25 18.69 -18.14
N LEU A 482 -11.14 19.80 -17.42
CA LEU A 482 -11.20 21.15 -18.00
C LEU A 482 -9.98 21.47 -18.87
N GLU A 483 -8.78 21.04 -18.49
CA GLU A 483 -7.60 21.12 -19.37
C GLU A 483 -7.82 20.36 -20.68
N ALA A 484 -8.40 19.15 -20.61
CA ALA A 484 -8.76 18.37 -21.79
C ALA A 484 -9.88 19.02 -22.64
N ALA A 485 -10.68 19.90 -22.04
CA ALA A 485 -11.68 20.73 -22.71
C ALA A 485 -11.15 22.12 -23.14
N ASP A 486 -9.83 22.37 -23.05
CA ASP A 486 -9.18 23.65 -23.30
C ASP A 486 -9.60 24.83 -22.38
N ASP A 487 -10.29 24.58 -21.26
CA ASP A 487 -10.71 25.61 -20.29
C ASP A 487 -9.70 25.73 -19.14
N PHE A 488 -8.49 26.19 -19.47
CA PHE A 488 -7.36 26.29 -18.54
C PHE A 488 -7.60 27.28 -17.39
N GLN A 489 -8.41 28.31 -17.60
CA GLN A 489 -8.75 29.27 -16.54
C GLN A 489 -9.63 28.61 -15.48
N ALA A 490 -10.65 27.86 -15.89
CA ALA A 490 -11.46 27.10 -14.96
C ALA A 490 -10.67 25.97 -14.29
N ALA A 491 -9.76 25.32 -15.02
CA ALA A 491 -8.85 24.32 -14.47
C ALA A 491 -7.97 24.89 -13.34
N LEU A 492 -7.39 26.08 -13.54
CA LEU A 492 -6.59 26.77 -12.52
C LEU A 492 -7.39 27.03 -11.23
N GLN A 493 -8.65 27.44 -11.35
CA GLN A 493 -9.52 27.65 -10.17
C GLN A 493 -9.83 26.35 -9.44
N GLU A 494 -10.04 25.25 -10.17
CA GLU A 494 -10.26 23.95 -9.56
C GLU A 494 -9.01 23.40 -8.87
N TYR A 495 -7.81 23.56 -9.43
CA TYR A 495 -6.59 23.18 -8.69
C TYR A 495 -6.42 23.97 -7.40
N ARG A 496 -6.72 25.28 -7.40
CA ARG A 496 -6.70 26.10 -6.18
C ARG A 496 -7.68 25.58 -5.13
N ARG A 497 -8.88 25.18 -5.54
CA ARG A 497 -9.87 24.54 -4.63
C ARG A 497 -9.39 23.20 -4.12
N ALA A 498 -8.75 22.39 -4.97
CA ALA A 498 -8.17 21.12 -4.57
C ALA A 498 -7.06 21.32 -3.51
N LEU A 499 -6.17 22.28 -3.70
CA LEU A 499 -5.13 22.59 -2.72
C LEU A 499 -5.71 23.14 -1.41
N ALA A 500 -6.66 24.08 -1.49
CA ALA A 500 -7.32 24.66 -0.31
C ALA A 500 -8.17 23.64 0.47
N GLY A 501 -8.71 22.64 -0.21
CA GLY A 501 -9.52 21.58 0.40
C GLY A 501 -8.70 20.47 1.07
N TRP A 502 -7.37 20.49 0.95
CA TRP A 502 -6.49 19.43 1.42
C TRP A 502 -6.51 19.28 2.95
N ASP A 503 -6.54 18.04 3.42
CA ASP A 503 -6.49 17.70 4.85
C ASP A 503 -5.36 16.70 5.10
N PRO A 504 -4.26 17.10 5.77
CA PRO A 504 -3.11 16.22 5.98
C PRO A 504 -3.45 14.95 6.80
N THR A 505 -4.59 14.92 7.49
CA THR A 505 -5.08 13.75 8.24
C THR A 505 -5.21 12.52 7.35
N TYR A 506 -5.68 12.70 6.12
CA TYR A 506 -5.91 11.62 5.15
C TYR A 506 -4.64 11.30 4.31
N GLY A 507 -3.54 12.00 4.54
CA GLY A 507 -2.25 11.78 3.87
C GLY A 507 -1.87 12.86 2.85
N LEU A 508 -0.73 12.67 2.17
CA LEU A 508 -0.18 13.58 1.16
C LEU A 508 -0.55 13.19 -0.29
N THR A 509 -1.28 12.09 -0.44
CA THR A 509 -1.70 11.56 -1.74
C THR A 509 -3.11 11.00 -1.65
N TYR A 510 -3.97 11.35 -2.60
CA TYR A 510 -5.31 10.79 -2.74
C TYR A 510 -5.45 10.16 -4.12
N SER A 511 -6.22 9.07 -4.22
CA SER A 511 -6.58 8.48 -5.50
C SER A 511 -7.91 7.74 -5.39
N VAL A 512 -8.68 7.74 -6.48
CA VAL A 512 -9.69 6.71 -6.74
C VAL A 512 -9.14 5.88 -7.90
N PRO A 513 -8.36 4.82 -7.60
CA PRO A 513 -7.58 4.14 -8.62
C PRO A 513 -8.52 3.58 -9.68
N VAL A 514 -8.13 3.76 -10.94
CA VAL A 514 -8.77 3.11 -12.08
C VAL A 514 -7.90 1.92 -12.43
N ARG A 515 -8.44 0.70 -12.40
CA ARG A 515 -7.73 -0.49 -12.86
C ARG A 515 -7.66 -0.48 -14.40
N ARG A 516 -6.99 0.52 -15.00
CA ARG A 516 -6.72 0.56 -16.45
C ARG A 516 -5.55 -0.36 -16.76
N SER A 517 -5.83 -1.64 -16.97
CA SER A 517 -4.84 -2.53 -17.62
C SER A 517 -4.98 -2.39 -19.13
N ALA A 518 -4.21 -1.48 -19.76
CA ALA A 518 -4.17 -1.42 -21.22
C ALA A 518 -3.41 -2.63 -21.82
N THR A 519 -2.48 -3.20 -21.06
CA THR A 519 -1.75 -4.43 -21.36
C THR A 519 -1.75 -5.30 -20.11
N THR A 520 -2.22 -6.54 -20.24
CA THR A 520 -2.22 -7.56 -19.19
C THR A 520 -0.84 -7.70 -18.57
N ASN A 521 -0.74 -7.55 -17.25
CA ASN A 521 0.36 -8.10 -16.45
C ASN A 521 1.80 -7.87 -16.95
N ASP A 522 2.12 -6.75 -17.61
CA ASP A 522 3.49 -6.42 -18.00
C ASP A 522 4.14 -5.48 -16.95
N PRO A 523 4.83 -6.01 -15.91
CA PRO A 523 5.57 -5.18 -14.96
C PRO A 523 6.70 -4.32 -15.54
N PHE A 524 7.07 -4.46 -16.83
CA PHE A 524 8.04 -3.53 -17.45
C PHE A 524 7.41 -2.24 -17.97
N VAL A 525 6.08 -2.13 -17.96
CA VAL A 525 5.38 -0.87 -18.19
C VAL A 525 5.04 -0.27 -16.82
N PRO A 526 5.65 0.86 -16.42
CA PRO A 526 5.31 1.53 -15.18
C PRO A 526 3.80 1.78 -15.11
N ARG A 527 3.16 1.23 -14.07
CA ARG A 527 1.75 1.51 -13.81
C ARG A 527 1.64 2.88 -13.19
N ALA A 528 1.52 3.92 -14.00
CA ALA A 528 1.12 5.22 -13.50
C ALA A 528 -0.36 5.16 -13.13
N ASP A 529 -0.67 5.33 -11.84
CA ASP A 529 -2.04 5.63 -11.43
C ASP A 529 -2.37 7.05 -11.90
N GLY A 530 -2.91 7.17 -13.12
CA GLY A 530 -3.32 8.45 -13.69
C GLY A 530 -4.39 9.18 -12.88
N ALA A 531 -4.99 8.53 -11.88
CA ALA A 531 -5.94 9.11 -10.94
C ALA A 531 -5.25 9.63 -9.65
N LEU A 532 -3.95 9.40 -9.46
CA LEU A 532 -3.24 9.89 -8.28
C LEU A 532 -3.18 11.42 -8.26
N VAL A 533 -3.54 12.02 -7.12
CA VAL A 533 -3.38 13.44 -6.82
C VAL A 533 -2.43 13.57 -5.62
N ARG A 534 -1.38 14.37 -5.75
CA ARG A 534 -0.41 14.61 -4.68
C ARG A 534 -0.44 16.07 -4.25
N LYS A 535 -0.38 16.34 -2.94
CA LYS A 535 -0.37 17.71 -2.38
C LYS A 535 0.79 18.54 -2.98
N ASP A 536 1.97 17.94 -3.03
CA ASP A 536 3.21 18.55 -3.50
C ASP A 536 3.21 18.84 -5.01
N ALA A 537 2.32 18.23 -5.79
CA ALA A 537 2.17 18.50 -7.22
C ALA A 537 1.16 19.62 -7.55
N LEU A 538 0.24 19.94 -6.62
CA LEU A 538 -0.82 20.92 -6.87
C LEU A 538 -0.29 22.35 -6.95
N ALA A 539 0.53 22.76 -5.99
CA ALA A 539 1.08 24.13 -5.95
C ALA A 539 1.93 24.46 -7.20
N PRO A 540 2.89 23.60 -7.63
CA PRO A 540 3.63 23.82 -8.87
C PRO A 540 2.72 23.93 -10.10
N ARG A 541 1.68 23.10 -10.23
CA ARG A 541 0.75 23.18 -11.36
C ARG A 541 -0.07 24.48 -11.35
N ILE A 542 -0.51 24.94 -10.17
CA ILE A 542 -1.20 26.23 -10.00
C ILE A 542 -0.31 27.38 -10.42
N GLU A 543 0.94 27.39 -9.98
CA GLU A 543 1.92 28.43 -10.33
C GLU A 543 2.19 28.41 -11.84
N GLN A 544 2.41 27.23 -12.41
CA GLN A 544 2.67 27.07 -13.84
C GLN A 544 1.50 27.57 -14.69
N LEU A 545 0.27 27.16 -14.39
CA LEU A 545 -0.92 27.65 -15.09
C LEU A 545 -1.13 29.16 -14.89
N SER A 546 -0.91 29.68 -13.68
CA SER A 546 -1.05 31.11 -13.40
C SER A 546 -0.05 31.93 -14.22
N ARG A 547 1.20 31.48 -14.30
CA ARG A 547 2.28 32.12 -15.06
C ARG A 547 2.02 32.03 -16.56
N SER A 548 1.75 30.84 -17.09
CA SER A 548 1.56 30.66 -18.53
C SER A 548 0.36 31.45 -19.03
N LEU A 549 -0.79 31.36 -18.35
CA LEU A 549 -2.00 32.09 -18.74
C LEU A 549 -1.88 33.61 -18.58
N GLY A 550 -0.92 34.10 -17.79
CA GLY A 550 -0.62 35.53 -17.65
C GLY A 550 0.23 36.11 -18.79
N LEU A 551 0.79 35.28 -19.67
CA LEU A 551 1.74 35.69 -20.71
C LEU A 551 1.18 35.49 -22.13
N PRO A 552 1.62 36.28 -23.13
CA PRO A 552 1.24 36.09 -24.52
C PRO A 552 1.58 34.68 -25.03
N GLY A 553 0.60 34.02 -25.65
CA GLY A 553 0.72 32.64 -26.13
C GLY A 553 0.46 31.56 -25.08
N GLY A 554 0.17 31.93 -23.82
CA GLY A 554 -0.07 31.02 -22.70
C GLY A 554 -1.05 29.89 -22.97
N THR A 555 -2.24 30.20 -23.45
CA THR A 555 -3.27 29.20 -23.78
C THR A 555 -2.79 28.17 -24.81
N ARG A 556 -1.98 28.59 -25.80
CA ARG A 556 -1.41 27.68 -26.81
C ARG A 556 -0.34 26.77 -26.22
N LEU A 557 0.48 27.30 -25.32
CA LEU A 557 1.46 26.49 -24.58
C LEU A 557 0.76 25.39 -23.76
N GLU A 558 -0.28 25.74 -23.00
CA GLU A 558 -1.01 24.78 -22.18
C GLU A 558 -1.79 23.75 -23.00
N ARG A 559 -2.37 24.16 -24.14
CA ARG A 559 -2.93 23.21 -25.11
C ARG A 559 -1.86 22.27 -25.67
N GLY A 560 -0.69 22.77 -26.03
CA GLY A 560 0.44 21.94 -26.46
C GLY A 560 0.82 20.89 -25.41
N ARG A 561 0.86 21.28 -24.13
CA ARG A 561 1.10 20.35 -23.02
C ARG A 561 0.00 19.31 -22.85
N ALA A 562 -1.26 19.72 -22.94
CA ALA A 562 -2.41 18.81 -22.85
C ALA A 562 -2.42 17.79 -24.00
N LEU A 563 -2.14 18.22 -25.23
CA LEU A 563 -2.03 17.35 -26.40
C LEU A 563 -0.87 16.35 -26.27
N LEU A 564 0.27 16.79 -25.75
CA LEU A 564 1.42 15.93 -25.46
C LEU A 564 1.06 14.84 -24.44
N ALA A 565 0.42 15.22 -23.33
CA ALA A 565 -0.05 14.27 -22.32
C ALA A 565 -1.11 13.28 -22.87
N ALA A 566 -1.90 13.70 -23.87
CA ALA A 566 -2.87 12.85 -24.57
C ALA A 566 -2.26 11.97 -25.67
N GLY A 567 -0.94 12.02 -25.90
CA GLY A 567 -0.25 11.28 -26.95
C GLY A 567 -0.52 11.78 -28.38
N ARG A 568 -1.09 12.99 -28.52
CA ARG A 568 -1.38 13.63 -29.81
C ARG A 568 -0.21 14.49 -30.24
N PHE A 569 0.92 13.83 -30.54
CA PHE A 569 2.22 14.49 -30.71
C PHE A 569 2.27 15.47 -31.89
N ASP A 570 1.72 15.09 -33.05
CA ASP A 570 1.71 15.97 -34.23
C ASP A 570 0.88 17.24 -33.98
N ASP A 571 -0.27 17.10 -33.32
CA ASP A 571 -1.11 18.24 -32.94
C ASP A 571 -0.40 19.14 -31.91
N ALA A 572 0.30 18.54 -30.95
CA ALA A 572 1.10 19.28 -29.97
C ALA A 572 2.21 20.10 -30.64
N VAL A 573 2.93 19.51 -31.59
CA VAL A 573 3.94 20.22 -32.40
C VAL A 573 3.30 21.39 -33.14
N GLY A 574 2.16 21.18 -33.80
CA GLY A 574 1.45 22.23 -34.54
C GLY A 574 1.03 23.41 -33.65
N GLU A 575 0.52 23.15 -32.44
CA GLU A 575 0.14 24.20 -31.50
C GLU A 575 1.34 24.97 -30.94
N LEU A 576 2.43 24.27 -30.61
CA LEU A 576 3.65 24.87 -30.07
C LEU A 576 4.42 25.68 -31.13
N GLU A 577 4.51 25.20 -32.37
CA GLU A 577 5.03 25.98 -33.50
C GLU A 577 4.15 27.20 -33.79
N GLY A 578 2.83 27.05 -33.66
CA GLY A 578 1.88 28.16 -33.77
C GLY A 578 2.11 29.23 -32.69
N MET A 579 2.44 28.81 -31.46
CA MET A 579 2.82 29.70 -30.36
C MET A 579 4.11 30.45 -30.68
N LEU A 580 5.18 29.72 -31.04
CA LEU A 580 6.50 30.30 -31.33
C LEU A 580 6.48 31.28 -32.51
N ARG A 581 5.66 31.03 -33.54
CA ARG A 581 5.52 31.93 -34.69
C ARG A 581 4.77 33.22 -34.37
N ARG A 582 3.74 33.15 -33.53
CA ARG A 582 2.87 34.30 -33.21
C ARG A 582 3.36 35.14 -32.04
N HIS A 583 4.11 34.51 -31.14
CA HIS A 583 4.62 35.13 -29.92
C HIS A 583 6.12 34.82 -29.72
N PRO A 584 6.99 35.13 -30.71
CA PRO A 584 8.40 34.73 -30.66
C PRO A 584 9.15 35.32 -29.45
N ASP A 585 8.79 36.54 -29.04
CA ASP A 585 9.43 37.26 -27.91
C ASP A 585 8.79 36.97 -26.55
N SER A 586 7.83 36.03 -26.49
CA SER A 586 7.23 35.63 -25.21
C SER A 586 8.28 34.95 -24.33
N GLU A 587 8.24 35.21 -23.03
CA GLU A 587 9.08 34.51 -22.04
C GLU A 587 8.83 32.99 -22.05
N LEU A 588 7.68 32.55 -22.59
CA LEU A 588 7.30 31.16 -22.74
C LEU A 588 7.98 30.45 -23.93
N SER A 589 8.67 31.17 -24.83
CA SER A 589 9.23 30.60 -26.07
C SER A 589 10.25 29.50 -25.81
N THR A 590 11.06 29.60 -24.76
CA THR A 590 12.02 28.54 -24.39
C THR A 590 11.30 27.25 -23.98
N GLU A 591 10.25 27.37 -23.17
CA GLU A 591 9.46 26.22 -22.70
C GLU A 591 8.63 25.61 -23.85
N ALA A 592 8.04 26.44 -24.72
CA ALA A 592 7.32 25.97 -25.91
C ALA A 592 8.24 25.15 -26.83
N ARG A 593 9.49 25.61 -27.02
CA ARG A 593 10.49 24.88 -27.81
C ARG A 593 10.86 23.54 -27.16
N TYR A 594 11.10 23.53 -25.86
CA TYR A 594 11.38 22.30 -25.11
C TYR A 594 10.25 21.26 -25.25
N LEU A 595 8.99 21.68 -25.07
CA LEU A 595 7.83 20.80 -25.24
C LEU A 595 7.65 20.33 -26.69
N MET A 596 8.00 21.17 -27.68
CA MET A 596 7.95 20.80 -29.09
C MET A 596 8.98 19.72 -29.40
N HIS A 597 10.21 19.85 -28.88
CA HIS A 597 11.22 18.79 -28.95
C HIS A 597 10.68 17.50 -28.33
N ARG A 598 10.03 17.60 -27.16
CA ARG A 598 9.48 16.43 -26.45
C ARG A 598 8.42 15.73 -27.28
N ALA A 599 7.48 16.47 -27.86
CA ALA A 599 6.44 15.92 -28.72
C ALA A 599 7.04 15.20 -29.94
N ARG A 600 8.04 15.79 -30.61
CA ARG A 600 8.74 15.14 -31.74
C ARG A 600 9.45 13.86 -31.31
N LEU A 601 10.11 13.86 -30.15
CA LEU A 601 10.82 12.70 -29.62
C LEU A 601 9.85 11.56 -29.26
N ASP A 602 8.77 11.85 -28.55
CA ASP A 602 7.75 10.85 -28.20
C ASP A 602 7.07 10.29 -29.46
N GLY A 603 6.84 11.14 -30.49
CA GLY A 603 6.36 10.71 -31.79
C GLY A 603 7.33 9.77 -32.51
N ALA A 604 8.63 10.07 -32.48
CA ALA A 604 9.67 9.19 -33.02
C ALA A 604 9.70 7.85 -32.25
N LEU A 605 9.59 7.90 -30.92
CA LEU A 605 9.56 6.71 -30.07
C LEU A 605 8.37 5.80 -30.39
N VAL A 606 7.18 6.37 -30.61
CA VAL A 606 6.00 5.60 -31.05
C VAL A 606 6.21 5.01 -32.44
N ALA A 607 6.83 5.75 -33.37
CA ALA A 607 7.12 5.22 -34.71
C ALA A 607 8.04 4.00 -34.65
N ALA A 608 9.04 3.98 -33.76
CA ALA A 608 10.00 2.88 -33.60
C ALA A 608 9.62 1.83 -32.53
N ASP A 609 8.43 1.92 -31.93
CA ASP A 609 7.99 1.01 -30.89
C ASP A 609 7.85 -0.41 -31.45
N VAL A 610 8.62 -1.37 -30.92
CA VAL A 610 8.65 -2.77 -31.39
C VAL A 610 7.34 -3.50 -31.15
N HIS A 611 6.51 -3.00 -30.22
CA HIS A 611 5.17 -3.52 -29.98
C HIS A 611 4.09 -2.75 -30.76
N GLY A 612 4.50 -1.71 -31.50
CA GLY A 612 3.63 -0.98 -32.42
C GLY A 612 3.14 -1.87 -33.57
N ARG A 613 1.99 -1.51 -34.15
CA ARG A 613 1.39 -2.29 -35.26
C ARG A 613 2.31 -2.39 -36.48
N ASN A 614 3.03 -1.30 -36.78
CA ASN A 614 3.98 -1.17 -37.89
C ASN A 614 5.19 -0.36 -37.42
N PRO A 615 6.17 -0.98 -36.74
CA PRO A 615 7.38 -0.29 -36.30
C PRO A 615 8.19 0.19 -37.52
N ASP A 616 8.61 1.45 -37.50
CA ASP A 616 9.33 2.12 -38.59
C ASP A 616 10.53 2.91 -38.02
N ASP A 617 11.65 2.20 -37.87
CA ASP A 617 12.90 2.78 -37.37
C ASP A 617 13.44 3.88 -38.32
N GLN A 618 13.15 3.82 -39.63
CA GLN A 618 13.61 4.83 -40.60
C GLN A 618 12.86 6.14 -40.45
N ARG A 619 11.53 6.08 -40.31
CA ARG A 619 10.71 7.25 -39.98
C ARG A 619 11.13 7.87 -38.66
N ALA A 620 11.40 7.06 -37.64
CA ALA A 620 11.89 7.56 -36.36
C ALA A 620 13.23 8.28 -36.51
N LEU A 621 14.20 7.71 -37.24
CA LEU A 621 15.49 8.37 -37.52
C LEU A 621 15.31 9.71 -38.26
N ALA A 622 14.41 9.78 -39.24
CA ALA A 622 14.10 11.03 -39.95
C ALA A 622 13.48 12.10 -39.03
N MET A 623 12.65 11.71 -38.07
CA MET A 623 12.12 12.62 -37.05
C MET A 623 13.23 13.11 -36.10
N LEU A 624 14.18 12.23 -35.73
CA LEU A 624 15.34 12.59 -34.90
C LEU A 624 16.30 13.56 -35.60
N ASP A 625 16.49 13.46 -36.93
CA ASP A 625 17.28 14.42 -37.72
C ASP A 625 16.78 15.87 -37.55
N ALA A 626 15.46 16.07 -37.43
CA ALA A 626 14.88 17.39 -37.21
C ALA A 626 15.19 17.92 -35.81
N ILE A 627 15.13 17.07 -34.78
CA ILE A 627 15.43 17.43 -33.39
C ILE A 627 16.91 17.77 -33.21
N GLU A 628 17.81 17.04 -33.85
CA GLU A 628 19.25 17.20 -33.67
C GLU A 628 19.83 18.54 -34.15
N ARG A 629 19.07 19.25 -35.00
CA ARG A 629 19.42 20.59 -35.51
C ARG A 629 18.98 21.72 -34.58
N GLU A 630 18.17 21.41 -33.57
CA GLU A 630 17.66 22.38 -32.61
C GLU A 630 18.70 22.70 -31.53
N PRO A 631 18.55 23.82 -30.79
CA PRO A 631 19.40 24.15 -29.65
C PRO A 631 19.44 23.01 -28.62
N LEU A 632 20.62 22.71 -28.09
CA LEU A 632 20.79 21.59 -27.17
C LEU A 632 20.03 21.82 -25.86
N ASP A 633 19.15 20.89 -25.53
CA ASP A 633 18.54 20.68 -24.22
C ASP A 633 18.59 19.18 -23.86
N PHE A 634 17.95 18.79 -22.76
CA PHE A 634 17.88 17.39 -22.36
C PHE A 634 17.18 16.52 -23.42
N ILE A 635 16.10 17.01 -24.05
CA ILE A 635 15.31 16.24 -25.02
C ILE A 635 16.09 16.02 -26.31
N VAL A 636 16.83 17.01 -26.80
CA VAL A 636 17.74 16.83 -27.94
C VAL A 636 18.82 15.80 -27.61
N THR A 637 19.34 15.81 -26.37
CA THR A 637 20.28 14.79 -25.89
C THR A 637 19.63 13.40 -25.87
N ALA A 638 18.43 13.27 -25.31
CA ALA A 638 17.67 12.03 -25.28
C ALA A 638 17.35 11.52 -26.70
N GLY A 639 17.08 12.42 -27.65
CA GLY A 639 16.94 12.06 -29.07
C GLY A 639 18.22 11.44 -29.66
N ARG A 640 19.40 11.94 -29.29
CA ARG A 640 20.69 11.33 -29.69
C ARG A 640 20.94 9.99 -29.01
N VAL A 641 20.52 9.84 -27.74
CA VAL A 641 20.54 8.53 -27.04
C VAL A 641 19.62 7.54 -27.76
N MET A 642 18.42 7.97 -28.16
CA MET A 642 17.48 7.17 -28.94
C MET A 642 18.07 6.79 -30.31
N ARG A 643 18.71 7.73 -31.02
CA ARG A 643 19.43 7.44 -32.27
C ARG A 643 20.49 6.37 -32.06
N ALA A 644 21.33 6.50 -31.04
CA ALA A 644 22.35 5.49 -30.73
C ALA A 644 21.72 4.10 -30.53
N THR A 645 20.60 4.04 -29.82
CA THR A 645 19.81 2.80 -29.66
C THR A 645 19.32 2.23 -30.99
N LEU A 646 18.77 3.06 -31.89
CA LEU A 646 18.33 2.60 -33.22
C LEU A 646 19.49 2.16 -34.11
N LEU A 647 20.65 2.84 -34.04
CA LEU A 647 21.87 2.43 -34.74
C LEU A 647 22.37 1.08 -34.23
N LEU A 648 22.30 0.83 -32.92
CA LEU A 648 22.63 -0.47 -32.34
C LEU A 648 21.70 -1.56 -32.87
N LYS A 649 20.38 -1.33 -32.90
CA LYS A 649 19.39 -2.27 -33.48
C LYS A 649 19.70 -2.57 -34.95
N ALA A 650 20.18 -1.57 -35.69
CA ALA A 650 20.62 -1.73 -37.08
C ALA A 650 22.01 -2.39 -37.24
N GLY A 651 22.62 -2.91 -36.17
CA GLY A 651 23.92 -3.59 -36.19
C GLY A 651 25.14 -2.64 -36.21
N ARG A 652 24.94 -1.33 -36.13
CA ARG A 652 26.00 -0.30 -36.22
C ARG A 652 26.59 0.04 -34.84
N ARG A 653 27.08 -0.97 -34.11
CA ARG A 653 27.49 -0.85 -32.70
C ARG A 653 28.53 0.25 -32.42
N THR A 654 29.61 0.31 -33.21
CA THR A 654 30.69 1.29 -33.01
C THR A 654 30.20 2.73 -33.15
N GLU A 655 29.32 2.97 -34.13
CA GLU A 655 28.73 4.28 -34.34
C GLU A 655 27.71 4.63 -33.26
N ALA A 656 26.88 3.67 -32.86
CA ALA A 656 25.96 3.83 -31.72
C ALA A 656 26.73 4.25 -30.45
N GLN A 657 27.86 3.59 -30.17
CA GLN A 657 28.71 3.92 -29.03
C GLN A 657 29.26 5.35 -29.12
N ALA A 658 29.80 5.75 -30.28
CA ALA A 658 30.33 7.09 -30.49
C ALA A 658 29.26 8.19 -30.38
N VAL A 659 28.05 7.95 -30.91
CA VAL A 659 26.91 8.88 -30.78
C VAL A 659 26.50 9.02 -29.33
N LEU A 660 26.39 7.91 -28.59
CA LEU A 660 26.01 7.92 -27.18
C LEU A 660 27.04 8.66 -26.32
N GLU A 661 28.33 8.34 -26.47
CA GLU A 661 29.41 9.01 -25.74
C GLU A 661 29.40 10.53 -25.96
N LYS A 662 29.31 10.95 -27.22
CA LYS A 662 29.27 12.37 -27.59
C LYS A 662 28.03 13.07 -27.04
N ALA A 663 26.87 12.41 -27.05
CA ALA A 663 25.64 12.97 -26.52
C ALA A 663 25.74 13.22 -25.01
N LEU A 664 26.20 12.22 -24.24
CA LEU A 664 26.35 12.33 -22.79
C LEU A 664 27.42 13.35 -22.39
N ALA A 665 28.55 13.42 -23.12
CA ALA A 665 29.59 14.42 -22.89
C ALA A 665 29.08 15.84 -23.15
N ALA A 666 28.37 16.06 -24.28
CA ALA A 666 27.79 17.36 -24.60
C ALA A 666 26.75 17.80 -23.55
N TRP A 667 25.91 16.89 -23.07
CA TRP A 667 24.97 17.20 -22.00
C TRP A 667 25.68 17.50 -20.68
N TYR A 668 26.71 16.74 -20.32
CA TYR A 668 27.49 17.02 -19.12
C TYR A 668 28.04 18.44 -19.08
N ASP A 669 28.54 18.92 -20.22
CA ASP A 669 29.13 20.26 -20.35
C ASP A 669 28.09 21.39 -20.33
N LEU A 670 26.87 21.13 -20.82
CA LEU A 670 25.84 22.16 -21.06
C LEU A 670 24.63 22.11 -20.11
N GLN A 671 24.49 21.04 -19.31
CA GLN A 671 23.37 20.89 -18.39
C GLN A 671 23.27 22.08 -17.42
N PRO A 672 22.06 22.54 -17.08
CA PRO A 672 21.88 23.63 -16.13
C PRO A 672 22.25 23.15 -14.72
N LEU A 673 23.19 23.85 -14.09
CA LEU A 673 23.54 23.65 -12.69
C LEU A 673 22.89 24.72 -11.84
N THR A 674 22.23 24.32 -10.75
CA THR A 674 21.55 25.24 -9.85
C THR A 674 22.34 25.39 -8.55
N ARG A 675 22.45 26.63 -8.07
CA ARG A 675 22.87 26.89 -6.69
C ARG A 675 21.65 26.77 -5.78
N PRO A 676 21.80 26.28 -4.55
CA PRO A 676 20.72 26.31 -3.57
C PRO A 676 20.11 27.71 -3.44
N ALA A 677 18.80 27.82 -3.64
CA ALA A 677 18.09 29.10 -3.60
C ALA A 677 17.89 29.62 -2.17
N GLY A 678 17.88 28.73 -1.18
CA GLY A 678 17.70 29.06 0.23
C GLY A 678 18.34 28.04 1.20
N PRO A 679 18.13 28.24 2.51
CA PRO A 679 18.71 27.39 3.54
C PRO A 679 18.24 25.92 3.46
N LEU A 680 17.00 25.68 3.05
CA LEU A 680 16.45 24.32 2.92
C LEU A 680 17.13 23.55 1.78
N GLU A 681 17.23 24.17 0.59
CA GLU A 681 17.94 23.61 -0.55
C GLU A 681 19.41 23.35 -0.22
N ALA A 682 20.03 24.22 0.59
CA ALA A 682 21.41 24.05 1.03
C ALA A 682 21.57 22.86 1.98
N ASP A 683 20.63 22.64 2.90
CA ASP A 683 20.58 21.46 3.76
C ASP A 683 20.40 20.18 2.93
N VAL A 684 19.46 20.18 1.97
CA VAL A 684 19.22 19.03 1.07
C VAL A 684 20.46 18.71 0.23
N ALA A 685 21.13 19.72 -0.33
CA ALA A 685 22.36 19.53 -1.10
C ALA A 685 23.49 18.95 -0.24
N GLN A 686 23.64 19.40 1.01
CA GLN A 686 24.61 18.85 1.95
C GLN A 686 24.28 17.41 2.37
N ILE A 687 23.03 17.10 2.68
CA ILE A 687 22.58 15.73 2.98
C ILE A 687 22.87 14.83 1.79
N ARG A 688 22.55 15.27 0.56
CA ARG A 688 22.84 14.50 -0.65
C ARG A 688 24.34 14.22 -0.81
N ARG A 689 25.23 15.17 -0.48
CA ARG A 689 26.68 14.93 -0.48
C ARG A 689 27.13 13.93 0.57
N ALA A 690 26.52 13.95 1.75
CA ALA A 690 26.83 13.02 2.84
C ALA A 690 26.33 11.58 2.55
N VAL A 691 25.24 11.46 1.81
CA VAL A 691 24.56 10.19 1.50
C VAL A 691 25.06 9.58 0.19
N PHE A 692 25.27 10.39 -0.86
CA PHE A 692 25.59 9.91 -2.19
C PHE A 692 27.07 9.48 -2.30
N LEU A 693 27.34 8.25 -1.87
CA LEU A 693 28.67 7.61 -1.86
C LEU A 693 28.67 6.40 -2.82
N PRO A 694 28.84 6.59 -4.14
CA PRO A 694 28.64 5.57 -5.17
C PRO A 694 29.65 4.40 -5.15
N LYS A 695 30.65 4.45 -4.27
CA LYS A 695 31.61 3.38 -4.01
C LYS A 695 31.35 2.63 -2.69
N GLY A 696 30.30 2.99 -1.96
CA GLY A 696 29.97 2.34 -0.68
C GLY A 696 30.88 2.69 0.48
N GLU A 697 31.55 3.84 0.42
CA GLU A 697 32.39 4.36 1.50
C GLU A 697 31.52 4.80 2.71
N GLY A 698 32.16 5.09 3.85
CA GLY A 698 31.48 5.62 5.04
C GLY A 698 30.54 4.61 5.71
N ILE A 699 29.29 5.03 5.95
CA ILE A 699 28.29 4.24 6.69
C ILE A 699 27.79 2.99 5.94
N TYR A 700 28.15 2.84 4.66
CA TYR A 700 27.76 1.69 3.83
C TYR A 700 28.72 0.48 3.93
N GLY A 701 29.84 0.60 4.67
CA GLY A 701 30.83 -0.46 4.93
C GLY A 701 30.35 -1.66 5.79
N THR A 702 31.06 -2.80 5.72
CA THR A 702 30.56 -4.19 5.75
C THR A 702 30.32 -4.92 7.11
N THR A 703 29.75 -6.15 6.99
CA THR A 703 29.69 -7.37 7.87
C THR A 703 28.30 -7.92 8.24
N ARG A 704 27.24 -7.61 7.48
CA ARG A 704 25.90 -8.22 7.68
C ARG A 704 25.43 -8.99 6.45
N TRP A 705 24.49 -9.91 6.65
CA TRP A 705 24.00 -10.84 5.62
C TRP A 705 23.32 -10.15 4.43
N ASN A 706 22.96 -8.88 4.56
CA ASN A 706 22.36 -8.01 3.56
C ASN A 706 23.27 -6.82 3.18
N ALA A 707 24.59 -6.99 3.25
CA ALA A 707 25.54 -5.94 2.87
C ALA A 707 25.29 -5.46 1.43
N PHE A 708 25.35 -4.15 1.23
CA PHE A 708 25.21 -3.55 -0.09
C PHE A 708 26.40 -3.92 -0.99
N ASN A 709 26.11 -4.22 -2.25
CA ASN A 709 27.13 -4.44 -3.27
C ASN A 709 27.36 -3.15 -4.05
N TRP A 710 28.62 -2.76 -4.16
CA TRP A 710 29.05 -1.53 -4.83
C TRP A 710 29.97 -1.86 -6.01
N PRO A 711 29.95 -1.06 -7.08
CA PRO A 711 30.89 -1.24 -8.19
C PRO A 711 32.32 -0.94 -7.72
N SER A 712 33.29 -1.71 -8.23
CA SER A 712 34.71 -1.52 -7.93
C SER A 712 35.29 -0.22 -8.52
N SER A 713 34.68 0.30 -9.58
CA SER A 713 35.00 1.59 -10.20
C SER A 713 33.75 2.29 -10.71
N PRO A 714 33.63 3.62 -10.57
CA PRO A 714 32.51 4.37 -11.14
C PRO A 714 32.58 4.34 -12.68
N LEU A 715 31.40 4.31 -13.31
CA LEU A 715 31.27 4.42 -14.76
C LEU A 715 31.64 5.84 -15.24
N PRO A 716 31.87 6.04 -16.55
CA PRO A 716 32.23 7.35 -17.11
C PRO A 716 31.30 8.50 -16.71
N PHE A 717 30.02 8.19 -16.51
CA PHE A 717 28.98 9.10 -16.03
C PHE A 717 28.17 8.47 -14.89
N LEU A 718 27.67 9.32 -13.99
CA LEU A 718 26.68 8.96 -12.97
C LEU A 718 25.36 9.67 -13.30
N LEU A 719 24.27 8.92 -13.46
CA LEU A 719 22.93 9.51 -13.60
C LEU A 719 22.31 9.68 -12.21
N VAL A 720 21.83 10.88 -11.87
CA VAL A 720 21.22 11.14 -10.56
C VAL A 720 19.99 12.04 -10.69
N ASN A 721 18.88 11.63 -10.08
CA ASN A 721 17.67 12.46 -10.05
C ASN A 721 17.94 13.79 -9.33
N ARG A 722 17.64 14.91 -9.97
CA ARG A 722 17.77 16.25 -9.39
C ARG A 722 16.61 16.60 -8.46
N GLU A 723 15.51 15.87 -8.52
CA GLU A 723 14.35 16.03 -7.68
C GLU A 723 14.49 15.19 -6.41
N VAL A 724 14.42 15.83 -5.26
CA VAL A 724 14.43 15.16 -3.97
C VAL A 724 13.16 15.54 -3.23
N ARG A 725 12.36 14.54 -2.86
CA ARG A 725 11.20 14.77 -2.02
C ARG A 725 11.67 15.08 -0.60
N VAL A 726 11.15 16.16 -0.03
CA VAL A 726 11.44 16.58 1.34
C VAL A 726 10.16 16.57 2.16
N VAL A 727 10.23 16.00 3.34
CA VAL A 727 9.18 16.06 4.37
C VAL A 727 9.73 16.86 5.55
N LEU A 728 9.05 17.95 5.89
CA LEU A 728 9.40 18.80 7.02
C LEU A 728 8.92 18.18 8.34
N HIS A 729 9.40 18.72 9.46
CA HIS A 729 9.10 18.21 10.81
C HIS A 729 7.60 18.18 11.17
N ASP A 730 6.80 19.03 10.53
CA ASP A 730 5.34 19.12 10.66
C ASP A 730 4.59 18.15 9.71
N GLY A 731 5.33 17.40 8.90
CA GLY A 731 4.80 16.46 7.91
C GLY A 731 4.49 17.09 6.55
N ASP A 732 4.73 18.39 6.35
CA ASP A 732 4.53 19.01 5.05
C ASP A 732 5.58 18.52 4.04
N GLY A 733 5.09 18.10 2.88
CA GLY A 733 5.91 17.58 1.80
C GLY A 733 6.09 18.61 0.69
N LEU A 734 7.32 18.74 0.18
CA LEU A 734 7.63 19.52 -1.01
C LEU A 734 8.68 18.80 -1.88
N MET A 735 8.76 19.19 -3.14
CA MET A 735 9.81 18.76 -4.04
C MET A 735 10.92 19.81 -4.07
N VAL A 736 12.17 19.38 -3.88
CA VAL A 736 13.35 20.25 -3.94
C VAL A 736 14.22 19.86 -5.13
N HIS A 737 14.66 20.84 -5.92
CA HIS A 737 15.48 20.62 -7.10
C HIS A 737 16.95 20.96 -6.80
N VAL A 738 17.83 19.95 -6.81
CA VAL A 738 19.27 20.10 -6.58
C VAL A 738 20.04 19.54 -7.77
N ALA A 739 20.72 20.43 -8.50
CA ALA A 739 21.63 20.10 -9.60
C ALA A 739 22.98 20.81 -9.38
N GLU A 740 23.64 20.50 -8.26
CA GLU A 740 24.94 21.08 -7.92
C GLU A 740 26.07 20.09 -8.24
N ARG A 741 27.23 20.58 -8.70
CA ARG A 741 28.40 19.71 -8.90
C ARG A 741 28.72 18.94 -7.62
N LEU A 742 29.11 17.68 -7.80
CA LEU A 742 29.61 16.79 -6.76
C LEU A 742 31.08 16.46 -7.08
N PRO A 743 32.04 17.33 -6.72
CA PRO A 743 33.45 17.21 -7.13
C PRO A 743 34.08 15.85 -6.78
N GLN A 744 33.63 15.23 -5.70
CA GLN A 744 34.18 13.99 -5.16
C GLN A 744 33.76 12.72 -5.90
N VAL A 745 32.79 12.77 -6.83
CA VAL A 745 32.14 11.56 -7.41
C VAL A 745 32.15 11.47 -8.95
N GLY A 746 32.87 12.36 -9.65
CA GLY A 746 33.07 12.25 -11.10
C GLY A 746 32.05 13.03 -11.95
N LYS A 747 31.81 12.58 -13.19
CA LYS A 747 30.91 13.27 -14.14
C LYS A 747 29.44 12.91 -13.86
N VAL A 748 28.72 13.81 -13.21
CA VAL A 748 27.29 13.62 -12.88
C VAL A 748 26.40 14.21 -13.98
N LEU A 749 25.45 13.42 -14.47
CA LEU A 749 24.35 13.83 -15.33
C LEU A 749 23.11 13.99 -14.45
N PHE A 750 22.56 15.20 -14.39
CA PHE A 750 21.31 15.47 -13.70
C PHE A 750 20.14 15.31 -14.65
N ALA A 751 19.11 14.61 -14.18
CA ALA A 751 17.81 14.46 -14.83
C ALA A 751 16.71 14.56 -13.76
N ASN A 752 15.50 14.99 -14.09
CA ASN A 752 14.33 14.83 -13.23
C ASN A 752 13.67 13.46 -13.43
N THR A 753 12.61 13.20 -12.66
CA THR A 753 11.87 11.93 -12.72
C THR A 753 11.31 11.67 -14.13
N GLU A 754 10.68 12.65 -14.78
CA GLU A 754 10.10 12.49 -16.13
C GLU A 754 11.14 12.25 -17.23
N GLU A 755 12.33 12.81 -17.07
CA GLU A 755 13.49 12.65 -17.94
C GLU A 755 14.09 11.24 -17.81
N ILE A 756 14.16 10.69 -16.58
CA ILE A 756 14.58 9.31 -16.32
C ILE A 756 13.55 8.32 -16.87
N ASP A 757 12.26 8.53 -16.58
CA ASP A 757 11.16 7.69 -17.08
C ASP A 757 11.15 7.62 -18.62
N LEU A 758 11.48 8.73 -19.30
CA LEU A 758 11.64 8.76 -20.76
C LEU A 758 12.77 7.82 -21.22
N LEU A 759 13.94 7.87 -20.58
CA LEU A 759 15.05 6.98 -20.94
C LEU A 759 14.69 5.51 -20.69
N GLU A 760 14.02 5.20 -19.58
CA GLU A 760 13.51 3.85 -19.30
C GLU A 760 12.52 3.37 -20.36
N SER A 761 11.65 4.28 -20.85
CA SER A 761 10.69 3.98 -21.90
C SER A 761 11.36 3.58 -23.23
N PHE A 762 12.57 4.07 -23.53
CA PHE A 762 13.32 3.65 -24.71
C PHE A 762 13.70 2.17 -24.63
N LEU A 763 14.14 1.68 -23.46
CA LEU A 763 14.46 0.27 -23.28
C LEU A 763 13.23 -0.61 -23.50
N ALA A 764 12.10 -0.22 -22.92
CA ALA A 764 10.84 -0.96 -23.05
C ALA A 764 10.28 -0.95 -24.48
N ARG A 765 10.23 0.21 -25.15
CA ARG A 765 9.61 0.37 -26.47
C ARG A 765 10.52 0.01 -27.64
N LEU A 766 11.83 0.23 -27.54
CA LEU A 766 12.75 -0.06 -28.64
C LEU A 766 13.36 -1.46 -28.54
N GLY A 767 13.48 -2.01 -27.33
CA GLY A 767 14.06 -3.34 -27.07
C GLY A 767 13.04 -4.42 -26.69
N GLY A 768 11.81 -4.02 -26.36
CA GLY A 768 10.74 -4.91 -25.94
C GLY A 768 10.81 -5.35 -24.49
N THR A 769 9.73 -6.01 -24.04
CA THR A 769 9.49 -6.42 -22.65
C THR A 769 9.53 -7.95 -22.47
N LYS A 770 10.14 -8.66 -23.42
CA LYS A 770 10.27 -10.13 -23.42
C LYS A 770 10.99 -10.63 -22.17
N ARG A 771 10.62 -11.83 -21.72
CA ARG A 771 11.10 -12.43 -20.47
C ARG A 771 11.53 -13.86 -20.64
N ARG A 772 12.42 -14.28 -19.74
CA ARG A 772 12.61 -15.69 -19.46
C ARG A 772 11.48 -16.18 -18.53
N GLU A 773 10.93 -17.35 -18.82
CA GLU A 773 10.03 -18.04 -17.89
C GLU A 773 10.77 -18.39 -16.59
N PRO A 774 10.22 -18.07 -15.40
CA PRO A 774 10.82 -18.47 -14.13
C PRO A 774 10.83 -19.99 -13.99
N GLN A 775 11.98 -20.58 -13.67
CA GLN A 775 12.11 -22.02 -13.48
C GLN A 775 11.80 -22.46 -12.03
N HIS A 776 11.85 -21.54 -11.07
CA HIS A 776 11.56 -21.80 -9.65
C HIS A 776 10.74 -20.67 -9.00
N ILE A 777 9.98 -21.00 -7.95
CA ILE A 777 9.12 -20.06 -7.20
C ILE A 777 9.91 -18.89 -6.57
N MET A 778 11.20 -19.09 -6.31
CA MET A 778 12.10 -18.09 -5.72
C MET A 778 13.00 -17.38 -6.75
N GLU A 779 12.86 -17.68 -8.05
CA GLU A 779 13.55 -16.88 -9.07
C GLU A 779 12.91 -15.50 -9.17
N THR A 780 13.75 -14.48 -9.38
CA THR A 780 13.30 -13.12 -9.71
C THR A 780 12.24 -13.19 -10.82
N PRO A 781 10.99 -12.76 -10.58
CA PRO A 781 9.89 -12.99 -11.51
C PRO A 781 10.03 -12.22 -12.83
N ASN A 782 10.98 -11.29 -12.92
CA ASN A 782 11.18 -10.41 -14.06
C ASN A 782 12.64 -10.46 -14.53
N GLN A 783 12.98 -11.45 -15.37
CA GLN A 783 14.28 -11.51 -16.05
C GLN A 783 14.08 -11.12 -17.52
N PRO A 784 14.30 -9.84 -17.90
CA PRO A 784 14.13 -9.40 -19.27
C PRO A 784 15.20 -10.04 -20.16
N VAL A 785 14.84 -10.31 -21.41
CA VAL A 785 15.70 -10.93 -22.42
C VAL A 785 15.51 -10.25 -23.78
N GLY A 786 16.45 -10.47 -24.70
CA GLY A 786 16.38 -9.95 -26.06
C GLY A 786 17.00 -8.56 -26.21
N ASP A 787 16.46 -7.76 -27.12
CA ASP A 787 17.10 -6.53 -27.59
C ASP A 787 17.20 -5.46 -26.50
N SER A 788 16.25 -5.39 -25.58
CA SER A 788 16.31 -4.47 -24.43
C SER A 788 17.55 -4.70 -23.56
N MET A 789 18.00 -5.95 -23.40
CA MET A 789 19.25 -6.27 -22.71
C MET A 789 20.50 -5.91 -23.52
N GLN A 790 20.43 -5.94 -24.85
CA GLN A 790 21.55 -5.48 -25.69
C GLN A 790 21.70 -3.96 -25.62
N ILE A 791 20.57 -3.23 -25.65
CA ILE A 791 20.53 -1.78 -25.49
C ILE A 791 21.06 -1.39 -24.11
N LEU A 792 20.55 -2.04 -23.05
CA LEU A 792 21.04 -1.84 -21.69
C LEU A 792 22.54 -2.14 -21.59
N GLY A 793 23.02 -3.22 -22.22
CA GLY A 793 24.45 -3.56 -22.24
C GLY A 793 25.34 -2.53 -22.96
N LEU A 794 24.81 -1.74 -23.89
CA LEU A 794 25.52 -0.57 -24.42
C LEU A 794 25.50 0.59 -23.42
N TRP A 795 24.33 0.92 -22.86
CA TRP A 795 24.17 2.04 -21.93
C TRP A 795 24.97 1.86 -20.64
N SER A 796 25.01 0.64 -20.09
CA SER A 796 25.75 0.27 -18.87
C SER A 796 27.27 0.39 -18.99
N GLN A 797 27.82 0.70 -20.18
CA GLN A 797 29.22 1.09 -20.35
C GLN A 797 29.47 2.55 -19.96
N PHE A 798 28.42 3.38 -19.91
CA PHE A 798 28.51 4.83 -19.70
C PHE A 798 27.93 5.27 -18.35
N PHE A 799 26.79 4.74 -17.94
CA PHE A 799 26.16 5.01 -16.64
C PHE A 799 25.43 3.77 -16.11
N PRO A 800 25.17 3.65 -14.79
CA PRO A 800 24.56 2.44 -14.23
C PRO A 800 23.21 2.11 -14.87
N GLY A 801 22.99 0.85 -15.18
CA GLY A 801 21.73 0.40 -15.78
C GLY A 801 21.49 -1.08 -15.47
N ARG A 802 20.30 -1.42 -14.98
CA ARG A 802 19.90 -2.81 -14.70
C ARG A 802 18.39 -3.03 -14.81
N PRO A 803 17.95 -4.29 -14.88
CA PRO A 803 16.53 -4.64 -14.68
C PRO A 803 16.06 -4.40 -13.24
N GLY A 804 14.86 -3.84 -13.07
CA GLY A 804 14.21 -3.70 -11.77
C GLY A 804 13.67 -5.02 -11.22
N HIS A 805 13.60 -5.17 -9.89
CA HIS A 805 13.17 -6.44 -9.23
C HIS A 805 11.73 -6.81 -9.62
N TRP A 806 10.85 -5.82 -9.51
CA TRP A 806 9.42 -5.95 -9.77
C TRP A 806 9.04 -5.49 -11.18
N GLY A 807 10.02 -5.37 -12.07
CA GLY A 807 9.90 -4.90 -13.44
C GLY A 807 10.46 -3.50 -13.63
N GLY A 808 10.34 -3.00 -14.85
CA GLY A 808 10.95 -1.75 -15.30
C GLY A 808 12.47 -1.85 -15.43
N TRP A 809 13.10 -0.69 -15.52
CA TRP A 809 14.55 -0.53 -15.59
C TRP A 809 14.97 0.40 -14.46
N GLU A 810 16.21 0.27 -14.00
CA GLU A 810 16.78 1.19 -13.02
C GLU A 810 18.04 1.79 -13.63
N LEU A 811 17.99 3.09 -13.92
CA LEU A 811 19.08 3.83 -14.57
C LEU A 811 19.83 4.76 -13.61
N GLU A 812 19.26 5.00 -12.44
CA GLU A 812 19.88 5.88 -11.44
C GLU A 812 21.10 5.23 -10.78
N THR A 813 22.07 6.07 -10.45
CA THR A 813 23.26 5.68 -9.71
C THR A 813 22.93 5.51 -8.23
N TYR A 814 23.36 4.40 -7.61
CA TYR A 814 23.18 4.19 -6.18
C TYR A 814 24.15 5.03 -5.32
N PRO A 815 23.75 5.40 -4.09
CA PRO A 815 22.42 5.21 -3.52
C PRO A 815 21.40 6.20 -4.10
N VAL A 816 20.20 5.72 -4.41
CA VAL A 816 19.08 6.59 -4.85
C VAL A 816 18.36 7.10 -3.60
N ILE A 817 18.23 8.41 -3.47
CA ILE A 817 17.53 9.04 -2.34
C ILE A 817 16.06 9.23 -2.72
N THR A 818 15.15 8.50 -2.08
CA THR A 818 13.70 8.61 -2.40
C THR A 818 13.04 9.78 -1.68
N ASP A 819 13.47 10.04 -0.45
CA ASP A 819 12.97 11.15 0.36
C ASP A 819 13.96 11.52 1.48
N ILE A 820 13.87 12.78 1.94
CA ILE A 820 14.54 13.29 3.13
C ILE A 820 13.47 13.80 4.08
N THR A 821 13.47 13.30 5.31
CA THR A 821 12.56 13.74 6.37
C THR A 821 13.34 14.47 7.46
N PHE A 822 12.99 15.73 7.74
CA PHE A 822 13.54 16.48 8.88
C PHE A 822 12.78 16.14 10.15
N ALA A 823 13.49 15.86 11.24
CA ALA A 823 12.89 15.40 12.50
C ALA A 823 12.57 16.52 13.49
N ASP A 824 13.06 17.73 13.24
CA ASP A 824 12.95 18.92 14.09
C ASP A 824 12.90 20.22 13.25
N PRO A 825 12.27 21.30 13.77
CA PRO A 825 12.14 22.57 13.04
C PRO A 825 13.48 23.26 12.77
N GLU A 826 14.47 23.08 13.63
CA GLU A 826 15.82 23.64 13.48
C GLU A 826 16.63 22.97 12.37
N ARG A 827 16.15 21.84 11.84
CA ARG A 827 16.83 20.98 10.86
C ARG A 827 18.22 20.61 11.34
N THR A 828 18.28 20.03 12.54
CA THR A 828 19.49 19.47 13.15
C THR A 828 19.56 17.96 13.03
N LYS A 829 18.43 17.29 12.81
CA LYS A 829 18.33 15.86 12.51
C LYS A 829 17.50 15.60 11.26
N ALA A 830 17.93 14.62 10.47
CA ALA A 830 17.22 14.20 9.27
C ALA A 830 17.36 12.70 9.04
N ALA A 831 16.40 12.13 8.33
CA ALA A 831 16.42 10.74 7.87
C ALA A 831 16.29 10.74 6.35
N ALA A 832 17.29 10.18 5.65
CA ALA A 832 17.25 10.04 4.20
C ALA A 832 16.95 8.59 3.84
N ARG A 833 15.84 8.35 3.15
CA ARG A 833 15.48 7.01 2.67
C ARG A 833 16.24 6.73 1.38
N VAL A 834 16.94 5.60 1.35
CA VAL A 834 17.78 5.22 0.22
C VAL A 834 17.48 3.83 -0.30
N THR A 835 17.67 3.63 -1.61
CA THR A 835 17.70 2.31 -2.25
C THR A 835 19.06 2.08 -2.91
N ILE A 836 19.55 0.85 -2.79
CA ILE A 836 20.79 0.32 -3.38
C ILE A 836 20.50 -1.13 -3.72
N GLY A 837 20.58 -1.52 -4.99
CA GLY A 837 20.13 -2.90 -5.24
C GLY A 837 18.62 -3.04 -5.11
N TYR A 838 18.22 -4.27 -4.88
CA TYR A 838 16.89 -4.63 -4.39
C TYR A 838 16.82 -4.48 -2.86
N SER A 839 17.63 -3.57 -2.31
CA SER A 839 17.72 -3.34 -0.89
C SER A 839 17.55 -1.86 -0.63
N GLY A 840 17.00 -1.54 0.53
CA GLY A 840 16.85 -0.16 0.98
C GLY A 840 17.15 -0.02 2.45
N ALA A 841 17.39 1.21 2.86
CA ALA A 841 17.67 1.57 4.23
C ALA A 841 17.24 3.01 4.49
N THR A 842 17.22 3.38 5.76
CA THR A 842 17.16 4.78 6.19
C THR A 842 18.54 5.19 6.72
N VAL A 843 19.10 6.25 6.15
CA VAL A 843 20.30 6.91 6.67
C VAL A 843 19.85 7.94 7.69
N GLU A 844 20.25 7.78 8.94
CA GLU A 844 20.04 8.79 9.99
C GLU A 844 21.20 9.79 9.96
N LEU A 845 20.88 11.08 9.93
CA LEU A 845 21.84 12.18 9.84
C LEU A 845 21.65 13.18 10.99
N GLU A 846 22.76 13.75 11.43
CA GLU A 846 22.79 14.86 12.37
C GLU A 846 23.67 15.99 11.84
N LYS A 847 23.34 17.22 12.22
CA LYS A 847 24.08 18.42 11.84
C LYS A 847 25.09 18.76 12.93
N GLU A 848 26.37 18.63 12.60
CA GLU A 848 27.51 18.90 13.48
C GLU A 848 28.34 20.05 12.90
N ASP A 849 28.60 21.08 13.70
CA ASP A 849 29.34 22.28 13.26
C ASP A 849 28.84 22.86 11.92
N GLY A 850 27.52 22.83 11.74
CA GLY A 850 26.84 23.31 10.53
C GLY A 850 26.90 22.36 9.32
N ARG A 851 27.47 21.15 9.45
CA ARG A 851 27.59 20.14 8.38
C ARG A 851 26.75 18.90 8.69
N TRP A 852 26.10 18.37 7.66
CA TRP A 852 25.36 17.12 7.77
C TRP A 852 26.29 15.91 7.76
N VAL A 853 26.18 15.06 8.79
CA VAL A 853 26.98 13.85 8.97
C VAL A 853 26.06 12.64 9.05
N ALA A 854 26.30 11.64 8.20
CA ALA A 854 25.60 10.37 8.27
C ALA A 854 26.09 9.57 9.49
N LYS A 855 25.16 9.19 10.37
CA LYS A 855 25.49 8.53 11.65
C LYS A 855 25.36 7.02 11.58
N ARG A 856 24.26 6.52 10.99
CA ARG A 856 23.98 5.08 10.93
C ARG A 856 22.95 4.73 9.85
N LEU A 857 22.91 3.44 9.50
CA LEU A 857 21.85 2.83 8.70
C LEU A 857 20.84 2.12 9.60
N THR A 858 19.56 2.42 9.41
CA THR A 858 18.43 1.77 10.09
C THR A 858 17.45 1.21 9.07
N SER A 859 16.45 0.46 9.56
CA SER A 859 15.32 -0.02 8.77
C SER A 859 15.74 -0.66 7.45
N GLN A 860 16.67 -1.63 7.46
CA GLN A 860 17.11 -2.26 6.22
C GLN A 860 16.03 -3.25 5.72
N TRP A 861 15.65 -3.16 4.45
CA TRP A 861 14.71 -4.08 3.81
C TRP A 861 15.25 -4.59 2.48
N ILE A 862 14.74 -5.74 2.06
CA ILE A 862 14.87 -6.24 0.68
C ILE A 862 13.51 -6.02 0.04
N THR A 863 13.49 -5.40 -1.14
CA THR A 863 12.28 -5.18 -1.93
C THR A 863 11.87 -6.43 -2.66
#